data_AF-A0A316HNW3-F1
#
_entry.id   AF-A0A316HNW3-F1
#
_cell.length_a   1.000
_cell.length_b   1.000
_cell.length_c   1.000
_cell.angle_alpha   90.00
_cell.angle_beta   90.00
_cell.angle_gamma   90.00
#
_symmetry.space_group_name_H-M   'P 1'
#
loop_
_entity.id
_entity.type
_entity.pdbx_description
1 polymer ?
#
loop_
_entity_poly.entity_id
_entity_poly.type
_entity_poly.pdbx_seq_one_letter_code
_entity_poly.pdbx_strand_id
1 'polypeptide(L)'
;MTAIKNLKLGFAMGGGVSLGTFSGAALAESIKQAVLRAGYIDGEGKFQQYNEVIIDVFAGASAGSMSLAIMLRGLAHQTDEEIARATNDLKNDHSFDFNSLSAEKQRALIVAQVVKNLEADIWINEINIDKLLGVGNTSQQANLVYEAGILRRGALEDIANKYFALDEAYASKFERKCLLADEVIFGSTLANLTSIQYNCAPKQIKDPVNFAGAADAFTSSEHKELRVFHLFFSEQNKEEIDQKPEDFPAKWVRYHTGDKQAGYFGNICDKGAWARMVATSMACGAFPFAFEPVVLERFKFEYGSDWPEELNDNVCKLATGYTGNGEGYIPSYPFTYMDGGTFNNEPVREAFRMAAYLDAGDASDFDRIVVFVDPSVDSSGVDYRLPVHQTYGINKPRAFLGALDGYDLVHRSTLDRLLAHLGTLVSMIVDEGRVNENDKIAYVYDLFENKIKYYNLISNLIVGANVNASDIDGLRDQLDDILSKQKLNDIVPVGSLTVRNELIRVVKENPAKYGSLKDSIDIFINGQAGAVDPSLYKLLLEALYTIFIDLLMGLSGKSKADKIIAIAPIKDNNGEAEIVTLPGDYLEAFSGFTSKYPNIYAAEVATYSAQWLMNKLGLFDKNFKLPPFKAWNKQAEYEKDFRQKLLDIDERIDSLFKNSSVIDLFPGADQIILSGISSMVKKSLSRMELKADPYYTFVFTIEVNDKKFEIDGSGNFEDIAPVKAGSKLLLITELKYYYNRDSIAARWDGHHAQNSTIVIDKDGFLLDRKFCRIDLPGHDAVTLANMMPNPKFTYRLLKDADAGKTLPAADWVIDPGVNIVERTLL
;
A
#
# COMPACT_ATOMS: atom_id res chain seq x y z
N MET A 1 -12.25 36.07 25.24
CA MET A 1 -12.36 35.59 23.85
C MET A 1 -11.83 34.18 23.87
N THR A 2 -12.63 33.19 23.48
CA THR A 2 -12.18 31.81 23.27
C THR A 2 -11.09 31.83 22.18
N ALA A 3 -9.97 31.15 22.42
CA ALA A 3 -8.92 31.03 21.42
C ALA A 3 -9.49 30.34 20.17
N ILE A 4 -9.27 30.94 19.00
CA ILE A 4 -9.67 30.36 17.72
C ILE A 4 -8.66 29.25 17.41
N LYS A 5 -9.14 28.02 17.29
CA LYS A 5 -8.31 26.85 17.01
C LYS A 5 -8.79 26.15 15.75
N ASN A 6 -7.87 25.90 14.82
CA ASN A 6 -8.14 25.24 13.55
C ASN A 6 -7.81 23.75 13.62
N LEU A 7 -8.36 22.96 12.69
CA LEU A 7 -8.00 21.56 12.49
C LEU A 7 -7.27 21.43 11.16
N LYS A 8 -6.01 20.97 11.20
CA LYS A 8 -5.27 20.62 10.00
C LYS A 8 -5.27 19.11 9.77
N LEU A 9 -5.59 18.71 8.54
CA LEU A 9 -5.68 17.32 8.12
C LEU A 9 -4.60 16.99 7.09
N GLY A 10 -3.83 15.94 7.36
CA GLY A 10 -3.02 15.23 6.37
C GLY A 10 -3.63 13.87 6.07
N PHE A 11 -3.44 13.37 4.85
CA PHE A 11 -3.92 12.06 4.43
C PHE A 11 -2.75 11.15 4.06
N ALA A 12 -2.71 9.97 4.65
CA ALA A 12 -1.75 8.92 4.38
C ALA A 12 -2.50 7.69 3.86
N MET A 13 -2.03 7.09 2.76
CA MET A 13 -2.74 5.99 2.13
C MET A 13 -1.82 4.93 1.55
N GLY A 14 -1.96 3.71 2.07
CA GLY A 14 -1.52 2.51 1.36
C GLY A 14 -2.61 2.04 0.40
N GLY A 15 -2.32 1.07 -0.45
CA GLY A 15 -3.34 0.54 -1.36
C GLY A 15 -3.13 -0.92 -1.72
N GLY A 16 -4.22 -1.68 -1.66
CA GLY A 16 -4.46 -2.82 -2.53
C GLY A 16 -5.28 -2.38 -3.75
N VAL A 17 -5.11 -3.04 -4.89
CA VAL A 17 -5.45 -2.54 -6.24
C VAL A 17 -6.91 -2.11 -6.44
N SER A 18 -7.89 -2.75 -5.80
CA SER A 18 -9.33 -2.41 -5.93
C SER A 18 -9.95 -1.73 -4.70
N LEU A 19 -9.15 -1.51 -3.65
CA LEU A 19 -9.67 -0.99 -2.39
C LEU A 19 -9.84 0.53 -2.41
N GLY A 20 -9.58 1.16 -3.56
CA GLY A 20 -9.82 2.58 -3.82
C GLY A 20 -11.23 3.05 -3.47
N THR A 21 -12.24 2.17 -3.55
CA THR A 21 -13.61 2.51 -3.13
C THR A 21 -13.73 2.72 -1.61
N PHE A 22 -13.18 1.80 -0.81
CA PHE A 22 -13.18 1.93 0.65
C PHE A 22 -12.39 3.18 1.04
N SER A 23 -11.19 3.28 0.48
CA SER A 23 -10.26 4.39 0.59
C SER A 23 -10.91 5.75 0.33
N GLY A 24 -11.40 5.99 -0.89
CA GLY A 24 -12.01 7.26 -1.27
C GLY A 24 -13.22 7.63 -0.41
N ALA A 25 -14.07 6.64 -0.06
CA ALA A 25 -15.22 6.87 0.79
C ALA A 25 -14.84 7.22 2.23
N ALA A 26 -13.84 6.55 2.82
CA ALA A 26 -13.35 6.82 4.16
C ALA A 26 -12.79 8.24 4.27
N LEU A 27 -12.00 8.66 3.27
CA LEU A 27 -11.41 10.00 3.25
C LEU A 27 -12.48 11.09 3.15
N ALA A 28 -13.37 10.97 2.15
CA ALA A 28 -14.40 11.96 1.90
C ALA A 28 -15.36 12.07 3.08
N GLU A 29 -15.68 10.94 3.73
CA GLU A 29 -16.48 10.94 4.95
C GLU A 29 -15.73 11.59 6.12
N SER A 30 -14.43 11.33 6.28
CA SER A 30 -13.62 11.96 7.33
C SER A 30 -13.61 13.48 7.21
N ILE A 31 -13.49 14.02 5.99
CA ILE A 31 -13.60 15.47 5.73
C ILE A 31 -15.00 15.97 6.09
N LYS A 32 -16.06 15.29 5.62
CA LYS A 32 -17.45 15.69 5.89
C LYS A 32 -17.72 15.76 7.39
N GLN A 33 -17.27 14.76 8.15
CA GLN A 33 -17.45 14.72 9.60
C GLN A 33 -16.56 15.71 10.33
N ALA A 34 -15.35 15.99 9.83
CA ALA A 34 -14.50 17.03 10.37
C ALA A 34 -15.22 18.40 10.33
N VAL A 35 -15.79 18.75 9.18
CA VAL A 35 -16.53 20.01 9.00
C VAL A 35 -17.81 20.07 9.84
N LEU A 36 -18.56 18.95 9.89
CA LEU A 36 -19.84 18.92 10.61
C LEU A 36 -19.66 18.92 12.13
N ARG A 37 -18.71 18.14 12.64
CA ARG A 37 -18.74 17.66 14.03
C ARG A 37 -17.43 17.77 14.78
N ALA A 38 -16.28 17.87 14.11
CA ALA A 38 -15.02 17.79 14.83
C ALA A 38 -14.84 18.95 15.82
N GLY A 39 -14.35 18.58 16.99
CA GLY A 39 -14.02 19.49 18.06
C GLY A 39 -12.97 18.92 18.99
N TYR A 40 -12.66 19.70 20.01
CA TYR A 40 -11.65 19.41 21.02
C TYR A 40 -12.18 19.75 22.41
N ILE A 41 -11.54 19.19 23.43
CA ILE A 41 -11.81 19.55 24.83
C ILE A 41 -10.89 20.70 25.21
N ASP A 42 -11.45 21.83 25.62
CA ASP A 42 -10.69 22.99 26.08
C ASP A 42 -10.09 22.78 27.48
N GLY A 43 -9.30 23.76 27.95
CA GLY A 43 -8.70 23.71 29.29
C GLY A 43 -9.68 23.69 30.46
N GLU A 44 -10.98 23.95 30.21
CA GLU A 44 -12.06 23.87 31.20
C GLU A 44 -12.82 22.52 31.13
N GLY A 45 -12.42 21.61 30.25
CA GLY A 45 -13.08 20.32 30.06
C GLY A 45 -14.35 20.38 29.21
N LYS A 46 -14.57 21.46 28.45
CA LYS A 46 -15.75 21.63 27.59
C LYS A 46 -15.42 21.31 26.12
N PHE A 47 -16.37 20.72 25.42
CA PHE A 47 -16.26 20.46 23.98
C PHE A 47 -16.47 21.74 23.19
N GLN A 48 -15.49 22.08 22.35
CA GLN A 48 -15.52 23.21 21.43
C GLN A 48 -15.34 22.70 20.01
N GLN A 49 -16.09 23.22 19.05
CA GLN A 49 -15.85 22.90 17.63
C GLN A 49 -14.62 23.63 17.12
N TYR A 50 -13.91 23.02 16.18
CA TYR A 50 -12.88 23.72 15.42
C TYR A 50 -13.50 24.83 14.59
N ASN A 51 -12.73 25.92 14.40
CA ASN A 51 -13.17 27.05 13.60
C ASN A 51 -13.17 26.69 12.11
N GLU A 52 -12.04 26.22 11.61
CA GLU A 52 -11.84 25.83 10.21
C GLU A 52 -11.16 24.45 10.11
N VAL A 53 -11.41 23.77 8.98
CA VAL A 53 -10.74 22.54 8.59
C VAL A 53 -9.87 22.84 7.38
N ILE A 54 -8.58 22.57 7.50
CA ILE A 54 -7.55 22.86 6.49
C ILE A 54 -6.88 21.57 6.07
N ILE A 55 -6.80 21.31 4.77
CA ILE A 55 -6.16 20.12 4.19
C ILE A 55 -4.92 20.55 3.40
N ASP A 56 -3.75 20.03 3.74
CA ASP A 56 -2.45 20.49 3.20
C ASP A 56 -1.46 19.37 2.86
N VAL A 57 -1.70 18.12 3.29
CA VAL A 57 -0.78 16.99 3.07
C VAL A 57 -1.49 15.78 2.49
N PHE A 58 -0.86 15.21 1.45
CA PHE A 58 -1.30 13.99 0.78
C PHE A 58 -0.08 13.09 0.56
N ALA A 59 -0.08 11.89 1.13
CA ALA A 59 0.97 10.89 0.90
C ALA A 59 0.35 9.55 0.53
N GLY A 60 0.61 9.08 -0.69
CA GLY A 60 -0.03 7.88 -1.25
C GLY A 60 0.94 6.86 -1.83
N ALA A 61 0.53 5.60 -1.77
CA ALA A 61 1.10 4.48 -2.52
C ALA A 61 -0.02 3.67 -3.18
N SER A 62 0.27 2.96 -4.27
CA SER A 62 -0.70 2.16 -5.02
C SER A 62 -1.99 2.93 -5.37
N ALA A 63 -3.14 2.25 -5.30
CA ALA A 63 -4.48 2.84 -5.43
C ALA A 63 -4.73 4.02 -4.46
N GLY A 64 -4.04 4.08 -3.32
CA GLY A 64 -4.09 5.20 -2.38
C GLY A 64 -3.65 6.52 -3.01
N SER A 65 -2.58 6.52 -3.81
CA SER A 65 -2.15 7.73 -4.54
C SER A 65 -3.20 8.19 -5.56
N MET A 66 -3.91 7.25 -6.20
CA MET A 66 -4.98 7.59 -7.14
C MET A 66 -6.17 8.25 -6.44
N SER A 67 -6.64 7.68 -5.32
CA SER A 67 -7.69 8.31 -4.50
C SER A 67 -7.28 9.71 -4.04
N LEU A 68 -6.06 9.88 -3.53
CA LEU A 68 -5.58 11.20 -3.10
C LEU A 68 -5.51 12.21 -4.26
N ALA A 69 -5.18 11.79 -5.48
CA ALA A 69 -5.20 12.66 -6.65
C ALA A 69 -6.63 13.07 -7.05
N ILE A 70 -7.59 12.14 -6.98
CA ILE A 70 -9.02 12.42 -7.21
C ILE A 70 -9.53 13.42 -6.16
N MET A 71 -9.19 13.21 -4.90
CA MET A 71 -9.51 14.13 -3.82
C MET A 71 -8.89 15.51 -4.05
N LEU A 72 -7.59 15.59 -4.34
CA LEU A 72 -6.90 16.86 -4.58
C LEU A 72 -7.59 17.65 -5.69
N ARG A 73 -7.97 16.99 -6.79
CA ARG A 73 -8.78 17.60 -7.87
C ARG A 73 -10.10 18.13 -7.32
N GLY A 74 -10.85 17.30 -6.61
CA GLY A 74 -12.16 17.65 -6.06
C GLY A 74 -12.13 18.75 -5.00
N LEU A 75 -11.00 18.91 -4.30
CA LEU A 75 -10.78 19.99 -3.31
C LEU A 75 -10.33 21.29 -3.99
N ALA A 76 -9.50 21.20 -5.03
CA ALA A 76 -8.98 22.35 -5.76
C ALA A 76 -10.06 23.03 -6.63
N HIS A 77 -10.94 22.26 -7.26
CA HIS A 77 -11.98 22.79 -8.14
C HIS A 77 -13.25 21.93 -8.20
N GLN A 78 -14.40 22.60 -8.34
CA GLN A 78 -15.72 22.00 -8.47
C GLN A 78 -16.51 22.71 -9.59
N THR A 79 -17.09 21.95 -10.52
CA THR A 79 -17.96 22.51 -11.58
C THR A 79 -19.33 22.88 -11.02
N ASP A 80 -20.10 23.66 -11.78
CA ASP A 80 -21.45 24.06 -11.38
C ASP A 80 -22.40 22.85 -11.24
N GLU A 81 -22.26 21.85 -12.12
CA GLU A 81 -23.03 20.61 -12.05
C GLU A 81 -22.67 19.78 -10.81
N GLU A 82 -21.39 19.71 -10.47
CA GLU A 82 -20.90 19.00 -9.29
C GLU A 82 -21.42 19.65 -8.00
N ILE A 83 -21.37 20.99 -7.92
CA ILE A 83 -21.93 21.78 -6.82
C ILE A 83 -23.43 21.54 -6.69
N ALA A 84 -24.17 21.57 -7.81
CA ALA A 84 -25.61 21.37 -7.80
C ALA A 84 -26.00 19.97 -7.31
N ARG A 85 -25.31 18.93 -7.79
CA ARG A 85 -25.51 17.53 -7.34
C ARG A 85 -25.18 17.39 -5.86
N ALA A 86 -24.01 17.85 -5.42
CA ALA A 86 -23.59 17.79 -4.02
C ALA A 86 -24.56 18.52 -3.08
N THR A 87 -25.04 19.69 -3.49
CA THR A 87 -26.05 20.46 -2.73
C THR A 87 -27.35 19.68 -2.58
N ASN A 88 -27.80 19.02 -3.65
CA ASN A 88 -29.00 18.19 -3.60
C ASN A 88 -28.80 16.96 -2.68
N ASP A 89 -27.66 16.29 -2.78
CA ASP A 89 -27.33 15.15 -1.91
C ASP A 89 -27.33 15.55 -0.44
N LEU A 90 -26.71 16.67 -0.08
CA LEU A 90 -26.65 17.19 1.30
C LEU A 90 -28.03 17.63 1.83
N LYS A 91 -28.89 18.22 0.98
CA LYS A 91 -30.27 18.59 1.39
C LYS A 91 -31.14 17.37 1.66
N ASN A 92 -30.81 16.22 1.07
CA ASN A 92 -31.52 14.97 1.26
C ASN A 92 -30.88 14.07 2.34
N ASP A 93 -29.75 14.47 2.93
CA ASP A 93 -29.11 13.76 4.04
C ASP A 93 -29.87 14.04 5.35
N HIS A 94 -30.67 13.09 5.80
CA HIS A 94 -31.48 13.23 7.02
C HIS A 94 -30.68 13.19 8.33
N SER A 95 -29.35 13.04 8.29
CA SER A 95 -28.51 12.99 9.49
C SER A 95 -28.19 14.37 10.10
N PHE A 96 -28.49 15.46 9.39
CA PHE A 96 -28.39 16.84 9.86
C PHE A 96 -29.25 17.79 9.02
N ASP A 97 -29.49 19.02 9.49
CA ASP A 97 -30.20 20.04 8.72
C ASP A 97 -29.21 20.96 7.99
N PHE A 98 -28.96 20.68 6.70
CA PHE A 98 -28.03 21.45 5.86
C PHE A 98 -28.40 22.95 5.78
N ASN A 99 -29.69 23.29 5.72
CA ASN A 99 -30.13 24.68 5.55
C ASN A 99 -29.95 25.50 6.84
N SER A 100 -29.80 24.85 8.00
CA SER A 100 -29.51 25.51 9.28
C SER A 100 -28.05 25.93 9.47
N LEU A 101 -27.14 25.42 8.62
CA LEU A 101 -25.70 25.67 8.72
C LEU A 101 -25.31 27.05 8.19
N SER A 102 -24.17 27.58 8.65
CA SER A 102 -23.60 28.81 8.09
C SER A 102 -23.21 28.62 6.62
N ALA A 103 -23.20 29.71 5.84
CA ALA A 103 -22.82 29.66 4.42
C ALA A 103 -21.42 29.08 4.19
N GLU A 104 -20.49 29.36 5.10
CA GLU A 104 -19.13 28.82 5.09
C GLU A 104 -19.12 27.30 5.29
N LYS A 105 -19.82 26.80 6.31
CA LYS A 105 -19.95 25.34 6.53
C LYS A 105 -20.68 24.66 5.38
N GLN A 106 -21.71 25.30 4.81
CA GLN A 106 -22.39 24.78 3.62
C GLN A 106 -21.42 24.64 2.44
N ARG A 107 -20.60 25.67 2.17
CA ARG A 107 -19.58 25.64 1.11
C ARG A 107 -18.56 24.52 1.35
N ALA A 108 -18.02 24.41 2.55
CA ALA A 108 -17.08 23.36 2.91
C ALA A 108 -17.69 21.94 2.75
N LEU A 109 -18.95 21.74 3.14
CA LEU A 109 -19.63 20.46 2.97
C LEU A 109 -19.93 20.12 1.52
N ILE A 110 -20.31 21.11 0.71
CA ILE A 110 -20.48 20.92 -0.73
C ILE A 110 -19.19 20.39 -1.34
N VAL A 111 -18.03 21.01 -1.02
CA VAL A 111 -16.73 20.55 -1.51
C VAL A 111 -16.43 19.12 -1.04
N ALA A 112 -16.64 18.80 0.25
CA ALA A 112 -16.45 17.45 0.77
C ALA A 112 -17.35 16.41 0.08
N GLN A 113 -18.60 16.78 -0.24
CA GLN A 113 -19.54 15.92 -0.94
C GLN A 113 -19.20 15.79 -2.43
N VAL A 114 -18.63 16.81 -3.07
CA VAL A 114 -18.09 16.69 -4.44
C VAL A 114 -16.96 15.66 -4.48
N VAL A 115 -16.02 15.72 -3.53
CA VAL A 115 -14.97 14.69 -3.40
C VAL A 115 -15.59 13.30 -3.27
N LYS A 116 -16.57 13.13 -2.37
CA LYS A 116 -17.27 11.84 -2.18
C LYS A 116 -17.91 11.34 -3.48
N ASN A 117 -18.55 12.24 -4.23
CA ASN A 117 -19.21 11.91 -5.48
C ASN A 117 -18.20 11.55 -6.59
N LEU A 118 -17.06 12.24 -6.67
CA LEU A 118 -16.00 11.93 -7.63
C LEU A 118 -15.35 10.57 -7.35
N GLU A 119 -15.02 10.29 -6.09
CA GLU A 119 -14.49 8.99 -5.67
C GLU A 119 -15.47 7.86 -6.01
N ALA A 120 -16.76 8.06 -5.72
CA ALA A 120 -17.79 7.08 -6.06
C ALA A 120 -17.96 6.91 -7.57
N ASP A 121 -18.01 8.02 -8.33
CA ASP A 121 -18.15 7.96 -9.78
C ASP A 121 -16.97 7.20 -10.41
N ILE A 122 -15.74 7.48 -9.99
CA ILE A 122 -14.55 6.85 -10.55
C ILE A 122 -14.43 5.39 -10.09
N TRP A 123 -14.37 5.12 -8.78
CA TRP A 123 -14.09 3.77 -8.27
C TRP A 123 -15.25 2.79 -8.41
N ILE A 124 -16.50 3.25 -8.34
CA ILE A 124 -17.67 2.37 -8.41
C ILE A 124 -18.17 2.23 -9.85
N ASN A 125 -18.19 3.32 -10.61
CA ASN A 125 -18.86 3.34 -11.92
C ASN A 125 -17.90 3.30 -13.12
N GLU A 126 -16.70 3.87 -13.00
CA GLU A 126 -15.75 3.97 -14.11
C GLU A 126 -14.70 2.87 -14.12
N ILE A 127 -14.13 2.50 -12.97
CA ILE A 127 -13.14 1.44 -12.87
C ILE A 127 -13.85 0.09 -12.69
N ASN A 128 -14.18 -0.55 -13.81
CA ASN A 128 -14.79 -1.87 -13.85
C ASN A 128 -14.21 -2.73 -14.97
N ILE A 129 -14.33 -4.05 -14.83
CA ILE A 129 -13.67 -5.01 -15.71
C ILE A 129 -14.08 -4.87 -17.18
N ASP A 130 -15.32 -4.45 -17.47
CA ASP A 130 -15.77 -4.27 -18.86
C ASP A 130 -14.99 -3.15 -19.54
N LYS A 131 -14.83 -2.01 -18.86
CA LYS A 131 -14.04 -0.90 -19.38
C LYS A 131 -12.57 -1.26 -19.46
N LEU A 132 -12.04 -1.99 -18.47
CA LEU A 132 -10.65 -2.45 -18.44
C LEU A 132 -10.35 -3.49 -19.52
N LEU A 133 -11.34 -4.27 -19.98
CA LEU A 133 -11.20 -5.21 -21.09
C LEU A 133 -11.67 -4.62 -22.45
N GLY A 134 -12.16 -3.37 -22.46
CA GLY A 134 -12.70 -2.73 -23.66
C GLY A 134 -13.98 -3.37 -24.20
N VAL A 135 -14.72 -4.11 -23.38
CA VAL A 135 -15.95 -4.82 -23.78
C VAL A 135 -16.96 -3.84 -24.38
N GLY A 136 -17.52 -4.22 -25.54
CA GLY A 136 -18.49 -3.42 -26.27
C GLY A 136 -17.89 -2.36 -27.19
N ASN A 137 -16.56 -2.25 -27.28
CA ASN A 137 -15.87 -1.35 -28.21
C ASN A 137 -14.74 -2.06 -28.97
N THR A 138 -14.96 -2.35 -30.25
CA THR A 138 -14.04 -3.13 -31.08
C THR A 138 -12.66 -2.48 -31.25
N SER A 139 -12.57 -1.14 -31.31
CA SER A 139 -11.26 -0.47 -31.43
C SER A 139 -10.47 -0.55 -30.13
N GLN A 140 -11.14 -0.45 -28.98
CA GLN A 140 -10.50 -0.61 -27.67
C GLN A 140 -10.04 -2.06 -27.44
N GLN A 141 -10.83 -3.06 -27.87
CA GLN A 141 -10.42 -4.46 -27.82
C GLN A 141 -9.23 -4.75 -28.74
N ALA A 142 -9.17 -4.11 -29.91
CA ALA A 142 -8.04 -4.25 -30.81
C ALA A 142 -6.74 -3.67 -30.21
N ASN A 143 -6.82 -2.51 -29.54
CA ASN A 143 -5.67 -1.90 -28.86
C ASN A 143 -5.10 -2.83 -27.78
N LEU A 144 -5.98 -3.53 -27.06
CA LEU A 144 -5.61 -4.47 -26.00
C LEU A 144 -4.68 -5.61 -26.49
N VAL A 145 -4.67 -5.93 -27.78
CA VAL A 145 -3.75 -6.92 -28.37
C VAL A 145 -2.29 -6.49 -28.24
N TYR A 146 -2.03 -5.18 -28.23
CA TYR A 146 -0.68 -4.60 -28.24
C TYR A 146 -0.27 -3.99 -26.90
N GLU A 147 -1.09 -4.11 -25.86
CA GLU A 147 -0.74 -3.64 -24.52
C GLU A 147 0.03 -4.69 -23.73
N ALA A 148 1.07 -4.25 -23.00
CA ALA A 148 1.88 -5.10 -22.14
C ALA A 148 1.22 -5.34 -20.76
N GLY A 149 -0.05 -5.77 -20.77
CA GLY A 149 -0.84 -6.07 -19.57
C GLY A 149 -2.11 -6.89 -19.87
N ILE A 150 -2.70 -7.47 -18.83
CA ILE A 150 -3.99 -8.16 -18.94
C ILE A 150 -5.12 -7.16 -19.22
N LEU A 151 -5.06 -5.99 -18.60
CA LEU A 151 -6.07 -4.93 -18.61
C LEU A 151 -5.59 -3.69 -19.37
N ARG A 152 -6.55 -2.93 -19.90
CA ARG A 152 -6.30 -1.72 -20.68
C ARG A 152 -5.81 -0.59 -19.78
N ARG A 153 -4.54 -0.18 -19.89
CA ARG A 153 -4.06 1.06 -19.24
C ARG A 153 -4.77 2.28 -19.81
N GLY A 154 -5.04 2.28 -21.13
CA GLY A 154 -5.76 3.38 -21.80
C GLY A 154 -7.15 3.66 -21.20
N ALA A 155 -7.79 2.70 -20.52
CA ALA A 155 -9.05 2.97 -19.80
C ALA A 155 -8.86 3.96 -18.65
N LEU A 156 -7.74 3.88 -17.93
CA LEU A 156 -7.40 4.81 -16.87
C LEU A 156 -7.07 6.20 -17.42
N GLU A 157 -6.43 6.27 -18.59
CA GLU A 157 -6.17 7.52 -19.30
C GLU A 157 -7.46 8.20 -19.78
N ASP A 158 -8.41 7.43 -20.31
CA ASP A 158 -9.74 7.92 -20.69
C ASP A 158 -10.47 8.55 -19.49
N ILE A 159 -10.40 7.89 -18.33
CA ILE A 159 -10.96 8.40 -17.06
C ILE A 159 -10.24 9.69 -16.63
N ALA A 160 -8.90 9.68 -16.65
CA ALA A 160 -8.10 10.86 -16.31
C ALA A 160 -8.47 12.07 -17.20
N ASN A 161 -8.53 11.87 -18.51
CA ASN A 161 -8.90 12.91 -19.48
C ASN A 161 -10.31 13.46 -19.23
N LYS A 162 -11.25 12.61 -18.81
CA LYS A 162 -12.62 13.01 -18.49
C LYS A 162 -12.69 13.84 -17.21
N TYR A 163 -12.05 13.40 -16.12
CA TYR A 163 -12.24 13.99 -14.80
C TYR A 163 -11.23 15.09 -14.43
N PHE A 164 -10.07 15.15 -15.08
CA PHE A 164 -9.01 16.14 -14.84
C PHE A 164 -8.91 17.21 -15.94
N ALA A 165 -9.97 17.38 -16.74
CA ALA A 165 -10.10 18.51 -17.66
C ALA A 165 -10.47 19.79 -16.88
N LEU A 166 -9.47 20.51 -16.36
CA LEU A 166 -9.63 21.63 -15.43
C LEU A 166 -9.56 23.02 -16.09
N ASP A 167 -10.02 23.15 -17.34
CA ASP A 167 -9.89 24.41 -18.12
C ASP A 167 -10.51 25.63 -17.41
N GLU A 168 -11.67 25.46 -16.77
CA GLU A 168 -12.32 26.52 -15.98
C GLU A 168 -11.54 26.86 -14.69
N ALA A 169 -10.93 25.86 -14.06
CA ALA A 169 -10.12 26.06 -12.86
C ALA A 169 -8.87 26.89 -13.17
N TYR A 170 -8.24 26.62 -14.32
CA TYR A 170 -7.07 27.36 -14.79
C TYR A 170 -7.40 28.83 -15.04
N ALA A 171 -8.54 29.09 -15.69
CA ALA A 171 -9.00 30.45 -15.99
C ALA A 171 -9.34 31.24 -14.71
N SER A 172 -9.90 30.57 -13.70
CA SER A 172 -10.28 31.17 -12.41
C SER A 172 -9.19 31.09 -11.34
N LYS A 173 -7.99 30.61 -11.67
CA LYS A 173 -6.89 30.39 -10.71
C LYS A 173 -7.35 29.72 -9.40
N PHE A 174 -8.25 28.74 -9.50
CA PHE A 174 -8.77 27.97 -8.36
C PHE A 174 -9.51 28.78 -7.27
N GLU A 175 -10.15 29.92 -7.61
CA GLU A 175 -10.93 30.76 -6.67
C GLU A 175 -12.03 30.02 -5.86
N ARG A 176 -12.49 28.86 -6.34
CA ARG A 176 -13.53 28.05 -5.68
C ARG A 176 -13.02 27.23 -4.50
N LYS A 177 -11.71 27.09 -4.32
CA LYS A 177 -11.05 26.42 -3.19
C LYS A 177 -11.61 26.87 -1.83
N CYS A 178 -11.78 25.94 -0.89
CA CYS A 178 -12.32 26.23 0.45
C CYS A 178 -11.64 25.43 1.57
N LEU A 179 -11.53 24.11 1.41
CA LEU A 179 -10.94 23.21 2.43
C LEU A 179 -9.44 22.98 2.25
N LEU A 180 -8.94 23.16 1.03
CA LEU A 180 -7.55 22.97 0.68
C LEU A 180 -6.76 24.22 1.08
N ALA A 181 -5.59 24.04 1.68
CA ALA A 181 -4.66 25.12 2.01
C ALA A 181 -4.14 25.84 0.76
N ASP A 182 -3.53 27.02 0.95
CA ASP A 182 -2.83 27.70 -0.17
C ASP A 182 -1.53 26.98 -0.53
N GLU A 183 -0.86 26.38 0.45
CA GLU A 183 0.34 25.55 0.26
C GLU A 183 0.00 24.10 0.57
N VAL A 184 0.26 23.21 -0.39
CA VAL A 184 -0.09 21.79 -0.32
C VAL A 184 1.10 20.95 -0.75
N ILE A 185 1.33 19.82 -0.07
CA ILE A 185 2.33 18.83 -0.45
C ILE A 185 1.63 17.52 -0.83
N PHE A 186 1.94 17.02 -2.02
CA PHE A 186 1.44 15.76 -2.55
C PHE A 186 2.62 14.83 -2.87
N GLY A 187 2.75 13.73 -2.14
CA GLY A 187 3.79 12.73 -2.30
C GLY A 187 3.24 11.38 -2.79
N SER A 188 3.94 10.81 -3.76
CA SER A 188 3.60 9.54 -4.39
C SER A 188 4.78 8.59 -4.36
N THR A 189 4.59 7.42 -3.74
CA THR A 189 5.60 6.37 -3.71
C THR A 189 5.57 5.54 -5.00
N LEU A 190 6.73 5.29 -5.59
CA LEU A 190 6.89 4.68 -6.90
C LEU A 190 7.91 3.52 -6.85
N ALA A 191 7.72 2.53 -7.71
CA ALA A 191 8.71 1.50 -7.98
C ALA A 191 9.32 1.73 -9.37
N ASN A 192 10.58 2.15 -9.43
CA ASN A 192 11.32 2.35 -10.67
C ASN A 192 11.84 1.00 -11.19
N LEU A 193 11.50 0.63 -12.42
CA LEU A 193 12.01 -0.57 -13.08
C LEU A 193 13.49 -0.44 -13.49
N THR A 194 13.99 0.78 -13.58
CA THR A 194 15.40 1.10 -13.84
C THR A 194 16.01 1.67 -12.57
N SER A 195 16.61 0.80 -11.74
CA SER A 195 17.16 1.20 -10.43
C SER A 195 18.12 2.38 -10.52
N ILE A 196 18.10 3.24 -9.48
CA ILE A 196 19.13 4.24 -9.27
C ILE A 196 20.30 3.59 -8.53
N GLN A 197 21.51 3.75 -9.06
CA GLN A 197 22.72 3.27 -8.42
C GLN A 197 23.28 4.33 -7.49
N TYR A 198 23.47 3.96 -6.22
CA TYR A 198 24.19 4.76 -5.24
C TYR A 198 25.58 4.20 -5.06
N ASN A 199 26.58 5.07 -5.13
CA ASN A 199 27.96 4.71 -4.90
C ASN A 199 28.51 5.52 -3.73
N CYS A 200 28.72 4.84 -2.61
CA CYS A 200 29.27 5.45 -1.40
C CYS A 200 30.81 5.37 -1.32
N ALA A 201 31.48 4.89 -2.39
CA ALA A 201 32.92 5.01 -2.50
C ALA A 201 33.30 6.50 -2.37
N PRO A 202 34.08 6.90 -1.35
CA PRO A 202 34.41 8.30 -1.19
C PRO A 202 35.18 8.75 -2.44
N LYS A 203 34.88 9.96 -2.95
CA LYS A 203 35.69 10.63 -3.99
C LYS A 203 37.17 10.84 -3.58
N GLN A 204 37.56 10.40 -2.39
CA GLN A 204 38.91 10.38 -1.84
C GLN A 204 39.20 9.07 -1.09
N ILE A 205 39.26 7.94 -1.80
CA ILE A 205 39.80 6.70 -1.23
C ILE A 205 41.32 6.89 -1.03
N LYS A 206 41.77 6.84 0.22
CA LYS A 206 43.20 6.97 0.58
C LYS A 206 44.02 5.69 0.34
N ASP A 207 43.37 4.53 0.18
CA ASP A 207 44.02 3.23 -0.05
C ASP A 207 43.24 2.37 -1.08
N PRO A 208 43.62 2.42 -2.37
CA PRO A 208 42.92 1.72 -3.44
C PRO A 208 43.10 0.19 -3.43
N VAL A 209 44.10 -0.35 -2.71
CA VAL A 209 44.40 -1.80 -2.73
C VAL A 209 43.42 -2.60 -1.87
N ASN A 210 43.04 -2.07 -0.70
CA ASN A 210 41.98 -2.66 0.13
C ASN A 210 40.58 -2.54 -0.50
N PHE A 211 40.42 -1.62 -1.47
CA PHE A 211 39.11 -1.29 -2.05
C PHE A 211 38.74 -2.16 -3.26
N ALA A 212 39.74 -2.72 -3.95
CA ALA A 212 39.53 -3.48 -5.18
C ALA A 212 38.61 -4.71 -5.01
N GLY A 213 38.56 -5.31 -3.81
CA GLY A 213 37.68 -6.45 -3.50
C GLY A 213 36.33 -6.07 -2.90
N ALA A 214 36.09 -4.78 -2.62
CA ALA A 214 34.89 -4.30 -1.92
C ALA A 214 34.02 -3.36 -2.78
N ALA A 215 34.37 -3.15 -4.05
CA ALA A 215 33.65 -2.23 -4.94
C ALA A 215 32.14 -2.50 -4.98
N ASP A 216 31.74 -3.77 -5.05
CA ASP A 216 30.33 -4.20 -5.02
C ASP A 216 29.64 -3.90 -3.68
N ALA A 217 30.38 -3.97 -2.57
CA ALA A 217 29.84 -3.67 -1.23
C ALA A 217 29.56 -2.17 -1.00
N PHE A 218 30.10 -1.28 -1.85
CA PHE A 218 29.88 0.17 -1.79
C PHE A 218 28.90 0.69 -2.85
N THR A 219 28.42 -0.19 -3.73
CA THR A 219 27.40 0.11 -4.71
C THR A 219 26.09 -0.55 -4.31
N SER A 220 25.02 0.23 -4.18
CA SER A 220 23.67 -0.28 -3.95
C SER A 220 22.74 0.21 -5.05
N SER A 221 21.75 -0.60 -5.41
CA SER A 221 20.71 -0.23 -6.37
C SER A 221 19.39 -0.08 -5.64
N GLU A 222 18.70 1.05 -5.83
CA GLU A 222 17.38 1.30 -5.25
C GLU A 222 16.33 1.37 -6.35
N HIS A 223 15.27 0.58 -6.19
CA HIS A 223 14.07 0.63 -7.02
C HIS A 223 12.95 1.48 -6.39
N LYS A 224 13.06 1.74 -5.08
CA LYS A 224 12.12 2.56 -4.32
C LYS A 224 12.37 4.03 -4.63
N GLU A 225 11.30 4.75 -4.97
CA GLU A 225 11.36 6.19 -5.16
C GLU A 225 10.14 6.89 -4.55
N LEU A 226 10.30 8.18 -4.28
CA LEU A 226 9.24 9.07 -3.85
C LEU A 226 9.27 10.32 -4.72
N ARG A 227 8.15 10.66 -5.33
CA ARG A 227 7.98 11.92 -6.06
C ARG A 227 7.12 12.88 -5.24
N VAL A 228 7.62 14.08 -5.00
CA VAL A 228 6.94 15.10 -4.19
C VAL A 228 6.61 16.31 -5.04
N PHE A 229 5.34 16.70 -4.98
CA PHE A 229 4.80 17.90 -5.59
C PHE A 229 4.48 18.92 -4.51
N HIS A 230 5.01 20.12 -4.67
CA HIS A 230 4.78 21.25 -3.78
C HIS A 230 3.93 22.29 -4.51
N LEU A 231 2.68 22.42 -4.09
CA LEU A 231 1.64 23.12 -4.82
C LEU A 231 1.25 24.39 -4.08
N PHE A 232 1.33 25.51 -4.77
CA PHE A 232 0.90 26.80 -4.28
C PHE A 232 -0.32 27.27 -5.08
N PHE A 233 -1.46 27.40 -4.41
CA PHE A 233 -2.69 27.95 -4.98
C PHE A 233 -2.72 29.49 -4.94
N SER A 234 -1.56 30.10 -4.73
CA SER A 234 -1.31 31.54 -4.76
C SER A 234 -0.05 31.84 -5.58
N GLU A 235 0.04 33.07 -6.10
CA GLU A 235 1.21 33.50 -6.86
C GLU A 235 2.41 33.64 -5.92
N GLN A 236 3.58 33.15 -6.36
CA GLN A 236 4.81 33.18 -5.58
C GLN A 236 5.78 34.16 -6.24
N ASN A 237 6.32 35.09 -5.45
CA ASN A 237 7.25 36.09 -5.94
C ASN A 237 8.63 35.48 -6.14
N LYS A 238 9.15 35.53 -7.37
CA LYS A 238 10.47 35.04 -7.71
C LYS A 238 11.57 35.66 -6.85
N GLU A 239 11.52 36.96 -6.60
CA GLU A 239 12.55 37.67 -5.84
C GLU A 239 12.58 37.20 -4.38
N GLU A 240 11.44 36.90 -3.78
CA GLU A 240 11.35 36.40 -2.40
C GLU A 240 11.84 34.96 -2.28
N ILE A 241 11.53 34.13 -3.29
CA ILE A 241 12.03 32.76 -3.40
C ILE A 241 13.55 32.75 -3.59
N ASP A 242 14.06 33.54 -4.54
CA ASP A 242 15.49 33.63 -4.84
C ASP A 242 16.29 34.20 -3.65
N GLN A 243 15.65 34.98 -2.78
CA GLN A 243 16.22 35.48 -1.53
C GLN A 243 16.23 34.45 -0.39
N LYS A 244 15.37 33.42 -0.44
CA LYS A 244 15.26 32.38 0.60
C LYS A 244 15.23 30.97 0.03
N PRO A 245 16.18 30.59 -0.85
CA PRO A 245 16.19 29.24 -1.43
C PRO A 245 16.37 28.15 -0.37
N GLU A 246 16.93 28.48 0.81
CA GLU A 246 17.05 27.65 2.02
C GLU A 246 15.71 27.10 2.54
N ASP A 247 14.62 27.81 2.32
CA ASP A 247 13.31 27.39 2.83
C ASP A 247 12.69 26.24 2.01
N PHE A 248 13.22 25.93 0.82
CA PHE A 248 12.63 24.93 -0.08
C PHE A 248 13.52 23.69 -0.29
N PRO A 249 12.98 22.46 -0.18
CA PRO A 249 13.72 21.22 -0.45
C PRO A 249 14.09 21.10 -1.92
N ALA A 250 15.37 20.84 -2.24
CA ALA A 250 15.88 20.95 -3.61
C ALA A 250 15.28 19.94 -4.61
N LYS A 251 14.86 18.77 -4.12
CA LYS A 251 14.39 17.63 -4.93
C LYS A 251 12.89 17.69 -5.30
N TRP A 252 12.16 18.73 -4.90
CA TRP A 252 10.70 18.81 -5.09
C TRP A 252 10.29 19.43 -6.43
N VAL A 253 9.21 18.90 -7.02
CA VAL A 253 8.56 19.50 -8.19
C VAL A 253 7.57 20.56 -7.71
N ARG A 254 7.78 21.83 -8.05
CA ARG A 254 6.96 22.92 -7.51
C ARG A 254 6.07 23.56 -8.56
N TYR A 255 4.84 23.92 -8.17
CA TYR A 255 3.89 24.64 -9.02
C TYR A 255 3.21 25.77 -8.26
N HIS A 256 2.89 26.87 -8.96
CA HIS A 256 2.12 27.99 -8.41
C HIS A 256 1.16 28.59 -9.45
N THR A 257 0.28 29.53 -9.08
CA THR A 257 -0.71 30.15 -9.99
C THR A 257 -0.19 31.33 -10.83
N GLY A 258 1.10 31.66 -10.70
CA GLY A 258 1.77 32.70 -11.49
C GLY A 258 2.45 32.15 -12.75
N ASP A 259 3.20 33.01 -13.43
CA ASP A 259 3.94 32.62 -14.63
C ASP A 259 5.07 31.64 -14.30
N LYS A 260 5.28 30.67 -15.19
CA LYS A 260 6.34 29.66 -15.06
C LYS A 260 7.71 30.33 -14.86
N GLN A 261 8.43 29.90 -13.82
CA GLN A 261 9.78 30.35 -13.51
C GLN A 261 10.77 29.23 -13.83
N ALA A 262 11.69 29.50 -14.76
CA ALA A 262 12.65 28.50 -15.23
C ALA A 262 13.50 27.92 -14.08
N GLY A 263 13.52 26.59 -13.97
CA GLY A 263 14.37 25.86 -13.03
C GLY A 263 13.85 25.76 -11.59
N TYR A 264 12.70 26.37 -11.26
CA TYR A 264 12.25 26.46 -9.87
C TYR A 264 10.75 26.19 -9.67
N PHE A 265 9.88 26.78 -10.49
CA PHE A 265 8.43 26.71 -10.36
C PHE A 265 7.71 26.58 -11.71
N GLY A 266 6.89 25.53 -11.87
CA GLY A 266 5.94 25.44 -12.97
C GLY A 266 4.65 26.22 -12.69
N ASN A 267 3.79 26.36 -13.69
CA ASN A 267 2.45 26.93 -13.49
C ASN A 267 1.43 25.79 -13.21
N ILE A 268 0.72 25.85 -12.08
CA ILE A 268 -0.30 24.86 -11.69
C ILE A 268 -1.57 24.97 -12.56
N CYS A 269 -1.75 26.11 -13.24
CA CYS A 269 -2.80 26.33 -14.23
C CYS A 269 -2.45 25.73 -15.60
N ASP A 270 -1.26 25.14 -15.78
CA ASP A 270 -0.91 24.42 -17.00
C ASP A 270 -1.45 22.97 -16.96
N LYS A 271 -2.04 22.52 -18.07
CA LYS A 271 -2.45 21.11 -18.25
C LYS A 271 -1.33 20.12 -17.94
N GLY A 272 -0.08 20.48 -18.24
CA GLY A 272 1.08 19.64 -18.00
C GLY A 272 1.37 19.39 -16.51
N ALA A 273 1.01 20.31 -15.61
CA ALA A 273 1.21 20.13 -14.17
C ALA A 273 0.32 19.00 -13.62
N TRP A 274 -0.98 19.09 -13.91
CA TRP A 274 -1.96 18.06 -13.52
C TRP A 274 -1.74 16.74 -14.23
N ALA A 275 -1.40 16.76 -15.53
CA ALA A 275 -1.04 15.54 -16.26
C ALA A 275 0.12 14.80 -15.60
N ARG A 276 1.13 15.53 -15.09
CA ARG A 276 2.27 14.93 -14.37
C ARG A 276 1.87 14.31 -13.03
N MET A 277 1.01 14.97 -12.25
CA MET A 277 0.50 14.44 -10.98
C MET A 277 -0.37 13.19 -11.20
N VAL A 278 -1.25 13.22 -12.21
CA VAL A 278 -2.13 12.10 -12.56
C VAL A 278 -1.33 10.93 -13.11
N ALA A 279 -0.39 11.16 -14.03
CA ALA A 279 0.48 10.11 -14.56
C ALA A 279 1.32 9.48 -13.44
N THR A 280 1.83 10.28 -12.50
CA THR A 280 2.55 9.76 -11.33
C THR A 280 1.64 8.89 -10.47
N SER A 281 0.40 9.31 -10.22
CA SER A 281 -0.57 8.52 -9.44
C SER A 281 -1.00 7.24 -10.15
N MET A 282 -1.12 7.26 -11.48
CA MET A 282 -1.38 6.07 -12.30
C MET A 282 -0.19 5.10 -12.27
N ALA A 283 1.03 5.60 -12.30
CA ALA A 283 2.23 4.79 -12.14
C ALA A 283 2.26 4.09 -10.77
N CYS A 284 1.86 4.80 -9.71
CA CYS A 284 1.67 4.19 -8.40
C CYS A 284 0.64 3.06 -8.44
N GLY A 285 -0.48 3.20 -9.15
CA GLY A 285 -1.53 2.17 -9.23
C GLY A 285 -1.31 1.08 -10.28
N ALA A 286 -0.20 1.10 -11.03
CA ALA A 286 0.06 0.17 -12.13
C ALA A 286 0.53 -1.20 -11.60
N PHE A 287 -0.43 -1.99 -11.11
CA PHE A 287 -0.17 -3.31 -10.52
C PHE A 287 0.51 -4.26 -11.52
N PRO A 288 1.56 -5.01 -11.10
CA PRO A 288 2.27 -5.96 -11.94
C PRO A 288 1.34 -6.89 -12.73
N PHE A 289 1.66 -7.10 -14.01
CA PHE A 289 0.93 -7.96 -14.98
C PHE A 289 -0.49 -7.51 -15.35
N ALA A 290 -1.19 -6.77 -14.47
CA ALA A 290 -2.51 -6.25 -14.75
C ALA A 290 -2.45 -5.06 -15.71
N PHE A 291 -1.63 -4.05 -15.39
CA PHE A 291 -1.45 -2.86 -16.22
C PHE A 291 -0.03 -2.79 -16.77
N GLU A 292 0.10 -2.18 -17.94
CA GLU A 292 1.41 -1.85 -18.51
C GLU A 292 2.16 -0.84 -17.60
N PRO A 293 3.49 -1.00 -17.40
CA PRO A 293 4.31 -0.03 -16.69
C PRO A 293 4.20 1.39 -17.29
N VAL A 294 4.25 2.40 -16.42
CA VAL A 294 4.04 3.80 -16.80
C VAL A 294 5.38 4.49 -16.96
N VAL A 295 5.59 5.16 -18.10
CA VAL A 295 6.78 5.97 -18.33
C VAL A 295 6.54 7.38 -17.80
N LEU A 296 7.40 7.84 -16.88
CA LEU A 296 7.37 9.19 -16.33
C LEU A 296 8.64 9.94 -16.71
N GLU A 297 8.47 11.15 -17.23
CA GLU A 297 9.57 12.11 -17.31
C GLU A 297 9.96 12.55 -15.89
N ARG A 298 11.23 12.38 -15.54
CA ARG A 298 11.82 12.87 -14.31
C ARG A 298 12.95 13.84 -14.59
N PHE A 299 13.09 14.85 -13.75
CA PHE A 299 14.09 15.89 -13.90
C PHE A 299 15.33 15.60 -13.06
N LYS A 300 16.49 16.05 -13.55
CA LYS A 300 17.78 15.92 -12.85
C LYS A 300 17.76 16.48 -11.42
N PHE A 301 17.07 17.60 -11.20
CA PHE A 301 16.97 18.20 -9.88
C PHE A 301 16.21 17.32 -8.88
N GLU A 302 15.29 16.44 -9.33
CA GLU A 302 14.56 15.52 -8.45
C GLU A 302 15.49 14.48 -7.79
N TYR A 303 16.69 14.26 -8.35
CA TYR A 303 17.69 13.32 -7.82
C TYR A 303 18.91 14.03 -7.22
N GLY A 304 19.19 15.28 -7.60
CA GLY A 304 20.32 16.03 -7.09
C GLY A 304 21.66 15.36 -7.42
N SER A 305 22.43 14.99 -6.39
CA SER A 305 23.70 14.26 -6.55
C SER A 305 23.51 12.80 -7.01
N ASP A 306 22.31 12.27 -6.88
CA ASP A 306 21.99 10.86 -7.16
C ASP A 306 21.61 10.65 -8.64
N TRP A 307 21.61 11.71 -9.45
CA TRP A 307 21.38 11.62 -10.89
C TRP A 307 22.52 10.84 -11.56
N PRO A 308 22.23 9.79 -12.34
CA PRO A 308 23.25 8.99 -13.00
C PRO A 308 24.16 9.84 -13.90
N GLU A 309 25.48 9.68 -13.76
CA GLU A 309 26.47 10.48 -14.52
C GLU A 309 26.40 10.17 -16.03
N GLU A 310 25.97 8.96 -16.40
CA GLU A 310 25.77 8.51 -17.78
C GLU A 310 24.64 9.28 -18.48
N LEU A 311 23.64 9.75 -17.72
CA LEU A 311 22.52 10.56 -18.21
C LEU A 311 22.93 12.03 -18.35
N ASN A 312 23.95 12.29 -19.16
CA ASN A 312 24.36 13.65 -19.51
C ASN A 312 23.33 14.36 -20.41
N ASP A 313 23.49 15.67 -20.61
CA ASP A 313 22.54 16.50 -21.35
C ASP A 313 22.26 16.00 -22.77
N ASN A 314 23.24 15.41 -23.47
CA ASN A 314 23.03 14.89 -24.82
C ASN A 314 22.11 13.66 -24.80
N VAL A 315 22.33 12.75 -23.84
CA VAL A 315 21.47 11.57 -23.64
C VAL A 315 20.05 12.01 -23.25
N CYS A 316 19.94 12.96 -22.33
CA CYS A 316 18.66 13.50 -21.88
C CYS A 316 17.87 14.14 -23.04
N LYS A 317 18.52 14.97 -23.87
CA LYS A 317 17.88 15.58 -25.05
C LYS A 317 17.44 14.54 -26.07
N LEU A 318 18.27 13.52 -26.32
CA LEU A 318 17.93 12.43 -27.24
C LEU A 318 16.72 11.64 -26.73
N ALA A 319 16.71 11.26 -25.45
CA ALA A 319 15.65 10.44 -24.85
C ALA A 319 14.30 11.16 -24.78
N THR A 320 14.32 12.49 -24.60
CA THR A 320 13.10 13.32 -24.54
C THR A 320 12.67 13.87 -25.90
N GLY A 321 13.47 13.68 -26.95
CA GLY A 321 13.24 14.28 -28.26
C GLY A 321 13.38 15.81 -28.27
N TYR A 322 14.04 16.41 -27.28
CA TYR A 322 14.23 17.85 -27.19
C TYR A 322 15.23 18.35 -28.24
N THR A 323 14.76 19.16 -29.19
CA THR A 323 15.55 19.72 -30.30
C THR A 323 15.94 21.19 -30.12
N GLY A 324 15.56 21.80 -28.99
CA GLY A 324 15.85 23.19 -28.68
C GLY A 324 17.32 23.45 -28.34
N ASN A 325 17.80 24.66 -28.65
CA ASN A 325 19.13 25.15 -28.28
C ASN A 325 19.07 26.31 -27.26
N GLY A 326 17.90 26.52 -26.62
CA GLY A 326 17.58 27.75 -25.89
C GLY A 326 17.83 27.71 -24.39
N GLU A 327 17.82 28.90 -23.79
CA GLU A 327 17.68 29.12 -22.35
C GLU A 327 16.38 28.47 -21.84
N GLY A 328 16.44 27.74 -20.72
CA GLY A 328 15.28 27.09 -20.10
C GLY A 328 15.15 25.58 -20.32
N TYR A 329 16.13 24.91 -20.94
CA TYR A 329 16.23 23.44 -20.91
C TYR A 329 16.51 22.96 -19.48
N ILE A 330 15.66 22.07 -18.98
CA ILE A 330 15.86 21.38 -17.70
C ILE A 330 16.19 19.92 -18.05
N PRO A 331 17.39 19.39 -17.71
CA PRO A 331 17.73 18.01 -17.99
C PRO A 331 16.70 17.04 -17.39
N SER A 332 16.17 16.16 -18.23
CA SER A 332 15.18 15.15 -17.86
C SER A 332 15.34 13.86 -18.66
N TYR A 333 14.82 12.77 -18.11
CA TYR A 333 14.88 11.43 -18.70
C TYR A 333 13.57 10.66 -18.47
N PRO A 334 13.10 9.86 -19.44
CA PRO A 334 11.93 8.99 -19.27
C PRO A 334 12.30 7.71 -18.51
N PHE A 335 11.90 7.63 -17.24
CA PHE A 335 12.04 6.42 -16.43
C PHE A 335 10.73 5.62 -16.44
N THR A 336 10.82 4.30 -16.26
CA THR A 336 9.65 3.40 -16.28
C THR A 336 9.31 2.94 -14.87
N TYR A 337 8.04 3.02 -14.51
CA TYR A 337 7.54 2.77 -13.16
C TYR A 337 6.40 1.76 -13.14
N MET A 338 6.27 1.08 -12.01
CA MET A 338 5.13 0.23 -11.67
C MET A 338 4.73 0.47 -10.20
N ASP A 339 3.75 -0.30 -9.71
CA ASP A 339 3.12 -0.07 -8.41
C ASP A 339 4.12 0.15 -7.27
N GLY A 340 4.06 1.33 -6.65
CA GLY A 340 4.95 1.74 -5.57
C GLY A 340 4.77 0.97 -4.27
N GLY A 341 3.57 0.41 -4.03
CA GLY A 341 3.29 -0.44 -2.87
C GLY A 341 4.06 -1.76 -2.87
N THR A 342 4.64 -2.15 -4.01
CA THR A 342 5.44 -3.36 -4.21
C THR A 342 6.77 -3.33 -3.44
N PHE A 343 7.37 -2.15 -3.23
CA PHE A 343 8.68 -2.03 -2.56
C PHE A 343 8.70 -1.02 -1.42
N ASN A 344 7.66 -0.18 -1.30
CA ASN A 344 7.56 0.79 -0.23
C ASN A 344 6.11 1.20 0.03
N ASN A 345 5.57 0.78 1.17
CA ASN A 345 4.29 1.27 1.64
C ASN A 345 4.46 2.01 2.98
N GLU A 346 5.18 3.13 2.96
CA GLU A 346 5.39 3.99 4.15
C GLU A 346 4.65 5.35 4.09
N PRO A 347 3.37 5.43 3.64
CA PRO A 347 2.69 6.70 3.41
C PRO A 347 2.45 7.48 4.72
N VAL A 348 2.33 6.81 5.87
CA VAL A 348 2.15 7.47 7.17
C VAL A 348 3.39 8.26 7.54
N ARG A 349 4.57 7.65 7.41
CA ARG A 349 5.84 8.34 7.70
C ARG A 349 6.00 9.58 6.84
N GLU A 350 5.72 9.46 5.54
CA GLU A 350 5.89 10.58 4.62
C GLU A 350 4.87 11.69 4.88
N ALA A 351 3.61 11.37 5.22
CA ALA A 351 2.62 12.37 5.62
C ALA A 351 3.06 13.17 6.85
N PHE A 352 3.60 12.50 7.89
CA PHE A 352 4.10 13.20 9.07
C PHE A 352 5.29 14.10 8.76
N ARG A 353 6.22 13.68 7.90
CA ARG A 353 7.38 14.51 7.50
C ARG A 353 6.94 15.75 6.70
N MET A 354 5.98 15.59 5.79
CA MET A 354 5.42 16.71 5.02
C MET A 354 4.64 17.67 5.93
N ALA A 355 3.84 17.16 6.86
CA ALA A 355 3.11 17.97 7.84
C ALA A 355 4.08 18.73 8.75
N ALA A 356 5.10 18.05 9.27
CA ALA A 356 6.16 18.64 10.07
C ALA A 356 6.86 19.82 9.38
N TYR A 357 7.18 19.65 8.10
CA TYR A 357 7.77 20.72 7.28
C TYR A 357 6.85 21.95 7.20
N LEU A 358 5.56 21.77 6.91
CA LEU A 358 4.59 22.88 6.81
C LEU A 358 4.32 23.54 8.17
N ASP A 359 4.28 22.75 9.24
CA ASP A 359 3.90 23.21 10.57
C ASP A 359 5.02 23.93 11.32
N ALA A 360 6.28 23.65 11.00
CA ALA A 360 7.42 24.26 11.68
C ALA A 360 7.45 25.80 11.55
N GLY A 361 6.91 26.35 10.45
CA GLY A 361 6.82 27.80 10.23
C GLY A 361 5.51 28.44 10.69
N ASP A 362 4.50 27.65 11.09
CA ASP A 362 3.15 28.15 11.34
C ASP A 362 2.91 28.52 12.82
N ALA A 363 2.81 29.82 13.07
CA ALA A 363 2.58 30.38 14.39
C ALA A 363 1.11 30.31 14.87
N SER A 364 0.16 29.84 14.04
CA SER A 364 -1.26 29.71 14.41
C SER A 364 -1.52 28.54 15.38
N ASP A 365 -2.63 28.63 16.11
CA ASP A 365 -3.09 27.56 17.01
C ASP A 365 -3.97 26.56 16.24
N PHE A 366 -3.53 25.30 16.20
CA PHE A 366 -4.22 24.23 15.50
C PHE A 366 -3.96 22.87 16.15
N ASP A 367 -4.85 21.92 15.88
CA ASP A 367 -4.56 20.49 16.05
C ASP A 367 -4.25 19.86 14.69
N ARG A 368 -3.26 18.96 14.67
CA ARG A 368 -2.86 18.19 13.49
C ARG A 368 -3.38 16.76 13.62
N ILE A 369 -4.05 16.30 12.56
CA ILE A 369 -4.50 14.93 12.44
C ILE A 369 -4.04 14.36 11.10
N VAL A 370 -3.39 13.20 11.13
CA VAL A 370 -3.12 12.40 9.93
C VAL A 370 -4.17 11.28 9.87
N VAL A 371 -5.00 11.30 8.82
CA VAL A 371 -5.95 10.23 8.54
C VAL A 371 -5.24 9.18 7.69
N PHE A 372 -5.07 8.00 8.27
CA PHE A 372 -4.52 6.83 7.59
C PHE A 372 -5.65 5.88 7.25
N VAL A 373 -5.73 5.42 6.01
CA VAL A 373 -6.75 4.44 5.60
C VAL A 373 -6.05 3.15 5.19
N ASP A 374 -6.37 2.06 5.88
CA ASP A 374 -5.90 0.72 5.57
C ASP A 374 -7.09 -0.25 5.43
N PRO A 375 -7.52 -0.54 4.20
CA PRO A 375 -8.58 -1.50 3.94
C PRO A 375 -8.15 -2.96 4.16
N SER A 376 -6.86 -3.26 4.31
CA SER A 376 -6.32 -4.63 4.40
C SER A 376 -5.88 -4.98 5.83
N VAL A 377 -6.84 -5.12 6.74
CA VAL A 377 -6.61 -5.69 8.09
C VAL A 377 -6.73 -7.20 8.02
N ASP A 378 -5.71 -7.86 7.47
CA ASP A 378 -5.68 -9.32 7.48
C ASP A 378 -5.29 -9.84 8.87
N SER A 379 -5.98 -10.87 9.35
CA SER A 379 -5.57 -11.61 10.55
C SER A 379 -4.32 -12.41 10.18
N SER A 380 -3.15 -11.90 10.55
CA SER A 380 -1.83 -12.48 10.27
C SER A 380 -1.76 -13.99 10.49
N GLY A 381 -1.98 -14.76 9.43
CA GLY A 381 -1.61 -16.17 9.35
C GLY A 381 -0.44 -16.26 8.39
N VAL A 382 0.77 -16.49 8.91
CA VAL A 382 1.92 -16.78 8.06
C VAL A 382 1.67 -18.11 7.36
N ASP A 383 1.62 -18.13 6.02
CA ASP A 383 1.61 -19.39 5.28
C ASP A 383 3.04 -19.90 5.14
N TYR A 384 3.36 -20.95 5.90
CA TYR A 384 4.68 -21.57 5.85
C TYR A 384 4.86 -22.49 4.63
N ARG A 385 3.79 -22.77 3.88
CA ARG A 385 3.83 -23.73 2.76
C ARG A 385 4.46 -23.11 1.52
N LEU A 386 5.34 -23.88 0.88
CA LEU A 386 6.00 -23.47 -0.36
C LEU A 386 5.65 -24.49 -1.46
N PRO A 387 4.74 -24.15 -2.40
CA PRO A 387 4.29 -25.07 -3.45
C PRO A 387 5.42 -25.66 -4.31
N VAL A 388 6.56 -24.97 -4.40
CA VAL A 388 7.77 -25.43 -5.10
C VAL A 388 8.29 -26.78 -4.60
N HIS A 389 8.00 -27.14 -3.36
CA HIS A 389 8.45 -28.39 -2.77
C HIS A 389 7.51 -29.58 -3.08
N GLN A 390 6.30 -29.35 -3.62
CA GLN A 390 5.38 -30.43 -3.98
C GLN A 390 5.88 -31.22 -5.19
N THR A 391 6.25 -32.49 -4.98
CA THR A 391 6.81 -33.37 -6.02
C THR A 391 5.77 -34.19 -6.78
N TYR A 392 4.58 -34.40 -6.21
CA TYR A 392 3.54 -35.24 -6.79
C TYR A 392 2.22 -34.47 -6.95
N GLY A 393 1.36 -34.94 -7.84
CA GLY A 393 -0.04 -34.53 -7.96
C GLY A 393 -0.88 -35.64 -8.57
N ILE A 394 -2.20 -35.49 -8.52
CA ILE A 394 -3.14 -36.44 -9.15
C ILE A 394 -3.71 -35.79 -10.43
N ASN A 395 -3.65 -36.50 -11.55
CA ASN A 395 -4.26 -36.07 -12.81
C ASN A 395 -5.56 -36.84 -13.11
N LYS A 396 -6.52 -36.13 -13.70
CA LYS A 396 -7.78 -36.72 -14.18
C LYS A 396 -7.54 -37.61 -15.41
N PRO A 397 -8.38 -38.64 -15.61
CA PRO A 397 -8.40 -39.44 -16.84
C PRO A 397 -8.46 -38.56 -18.09
N ARG A 398 -7.63 -38.84 -19.11
CA ARG A 398 -7.66 -38.10 -20.38
C ARG A 398 -8.83 -38.57 -21.23
N ALA A 399 -9.86 -37.72 -21.37
CA ALA A 399 -11.11 -38.02 -22.07
C ALA A 399 -10.96 -38.48 -23.55
N PHE A 400 -9.82 -38.24 -24.21
CA PHE A 400 -9.63 -38.55 -25.63
C PHE A 400 -8.97 -39.91 -25.93
N LEU A 401 -8.49 -40.64 -24.91
CA LEU A 401 -7.94 -42.00 -25.05
C LEU A 401 -8.67 -43.01 -24.15
N GLY A 402 -10.01 -42.98 -24.19
CA GLY A 402 -10.87 -44.00 -23.59
C GLY A 402 -11.02 -43.91 -22.07
N ALA A 403 -12.24 -44.09 -21.59
CA ALA A 403 -12.65 -44.10 -20.19
C ALA A 403 -12.18 -45.36 -19.41
N LEU A 404 -10.92 -45.78 -19.61
CA LEU A 404 -10.32 -46.99 -19.02
C LEU A 404 -9.06 -46.70 -18.18
N ASP A 405 -8.53 -45.48 -18.22
CA ASP A 405 -7.35 -45.09 -17.44
C ASP A 405 -7.82 -44.32 -16.21
N GLY A 406 -7.49 -44.80 -15.02
CA GLY A 406 -7.93 -44.23 -13.74
C GLY A 406 -7.24 -42.90 -13.41
N TYR A 407 -7.23 -42.53 -12.13
CA TYR A 407 -6.47 -41.37 -11.68
C TYR A 407 -4.97 -41.68 -11.64
N ASP A 408 -4.18 -40.92 -12.39
CA ASP A 408 -2.73 -41.10 -12.44
C ASP A 408 -1.99 -40.24 -11.42
N LEU A 409 -1.13 -40.88 -10.64
CA LEU A 409 -0.10 -40.18 -9.87
C LEU A 409 0.97 -39.64 -10.83
N VAL A 410 1.07 -38.32 -10.93
CA VAL A 410 2.09 -37.68 -11.76
C VAL A 410 3.18 -37.02 -10.91
N HIS A 411 4.43 -37.23 -11.32
CA HIS A 411 5.54 -36.45 -10.79
C HIS A 411 5.48 -35.06 -11.44
N ARG A 412 5.40 -34.01 -10.62
CA ARG A 412 5.38 -32.63 -11.12
C ARG A 412 6.73 -32.31 -11.77
N SER A 413 6.70 -31.67 -12.93
CA SER A 413 7.93 -31.21 -13.57
C SER A 413 8.57 -30.07 -12.79
N THR A 414 9.85 -29.79 -13.04
CA THR A 414 10.53 -28.62 -12.47
C THR A 414 9.79 -27.33 -12.79
N LEU A 415 9.24 -27.22 -14.01
CA LEU A 415 8.48 -26.05 -14.43
C LEU A 415 7.15 -25.93 -13.67
N ASP A 416 6.38 -27.00 -13.49
CA ASP A 416 5.13 -26.97 -12.72
C ASP A 416 5.35 -26.54 -11.25
N ARG A 417 6.50 -26.94 -10.69
CA ARG A 417 6.91 -26.58 -9.33
C ARG A 417 7.34 -25.12 -9.23
N LEU A 418 8.09 -24.63 -10.21
CA LEU A 418 8.56 -23.24 -10.27
C LEU A 418 7.42 -22.27 -10.58
N LEU A 419 6.50 -22.64 -11.47
CA LEU A 419 5.31 -21.83 -11.79
C LEU A 419 4.38 -21.71 -10.58
N ALA A 420 4.13 -22.78 -9.83
CA ALA A 420 3.37 -22.74 -8.59
C ALA A 420 4.03 -21.86 -7.50
N HIS A 421 5.31 -21.56 -7.63
CA HIS A 421 6.08 -20.71 -6.70
C HIS A 421 6.03 -19.22 -7.07
N LEU A 422 5.63 -18.87 -8.31
CA LEU A 422 5.62 -17.49 -8.78
C LEU A 422 4.70 -16.60 -7.91
N GLY A 423 3.55 -17.14 -7.47
CA GLY A 423 2.67 -16.43 -6.54
C GLY A 423 3.31 -16.16 -5.18
N THR A 424 4.13 -17.09 -4.67
CA THR A 424 4.90 -16.88 -3.43
C THR A 424 5.98 -15.82 -3.60
N LEU A 425 6.64 -15.76 -4.76
CA LEU A 425 7.64 -14.73 -5.06
C LEU A 425 7.01 -13.34 -5.18
N VAL A 426 5.82 -13.25 -5.80
CA VAL A 426 5.03 -12.01 -5.84
C VAL A 426 4.59 -11.61 -4.43
N SER A 427 4.05 -12.55 -3.64
CA SER A 427 3.67 -12.29 -2.24
C SER A 427 4.87 -11.83 -1.41
N MET A 428 6.05 -12.46 -1.59
CA MET A 428 7.27 -12.05 -0.89
C MET A 428 7.63 -10.59 -1.18
N ILE A 429 7.57 -10.17 -2.44
CA ILE A 429 7.82 -8.77 -2.81
C ILE A 429 6.78 -7.85 -2.17
N VAL A 430 5.49 -8.21 -2.24
CA VAL A 430 4.39 -7.43 -1.62
C VAL A 430 4.52 -7.38 -0.09
N ASP A 431 4.88 -8.48 0.56
CA ASP A 431 5.04 -8.60 2.01
C ASP A 431 6.29 -7.86 2.51
N GLU A 432 7.37 -7.82 1.72
CA GLU A 432 8.55 -6.98 1.99
C GLU A 432 8.19 -5.49 1.94
N GLY A 433 7.21 -5.10 1.12
CA GLY A 433 6.62 -3.76 1.11
C GLY A 433 5.78 -3.41 2.34
N ARG A 434 5.32 -4.40 3.13
CA ARG A 434 4.41 -4.26 4.29
C ARG A 434 5.12 -4.15 5.65
N VAL A 435 6.32 -3.57 5.71
CA VAL A 435 7.05 -3.39 6.99
C VAL A 435 6.15 -2.73 8.04
N ASN A 436 5.94 -3.42 9.17
CA ASN A 436 5.03 -3.04 10.25
C ASN A 436 5.33 -1.62 10.78
N GLU A 437 4.57 -0.63 10.31
CA GLU A 437 4.74 0.79 10.67
C GLU A 437 4.54 1.01 12.19
N ASN A 438 3.73 0.17 12.85
CA ASN A 438 3.44 0.29 14.27
C ASN A 438 4.70 0.14 15.14
N ASP A 439 5.65 -0.71 14.75
CA ASP A 439 6.90 -0.89 15.51
C ASP A 439 7.78 0.37 15.45
N LYS A 440 7.78 1.06 14.30
CA LYS A 440 8.50 2.34 14.12
C LYS A 440 7.82 3.46 14.91
N ILE A 441 6.49 3.49 14.93
CA ILE A 441 5.71 4.46 15.72
C ILE A 441 5.99 4.27 17.22
N ALA A 442 5.95 3.02 17.71
CA ALA A 442 6.27 2.71 19.11
C ALA A 442 7.69 3.16 19.49
N TYR A 443 8.67 2.90 18.63
CA TYR A 443 10.05 3.36 18.83
C TYR A 443 10.15 4.90 18.93
N VAL A 444 9.38 5.66 18.14
CA VAL A 444 9.34 7.13 18.24
C VAL A 444 8.77 7.60 19.59
N TYR A 445 7.75 6.93 20.13
CA TYR A 445 7.23 7.25 21.46
C TYR A 445 8.29 7.06 22.55
N ASP A 446 9.05 5.97 22.50
CA ASP A 446 10.18 5.71 23.41
C ASP A 446 11.26 6.81 23.31
N LEU A 447 11.55 7.26 22.09
CA LEU A 447 12.49 8.36 21.86
C LEU A 447 12.03 9.66 22.52
N PHE A 448 10.73 10.00 22.48
CA PHE A 448 10.24 11.18 23.18
C PHE A 448 10.36 11.07 24.71
N GLU A 449 10.23 9.89 25.30
CA GLU A 449 10.48 9.72 26.73
C GLU A 449 11.96 9.96 27.09
N ASN A 450 12.85 9.51 26.21
CA ASN A 450 14.29 9.74 26.37
C ASN A 450 14.69 11.20 26.11
N LYS A 451 14.01 11.92 25.19
CA LYS A 451 14.20 13.36 24.95
C LYS A 451 14.12 14.16 26.24
N ILE A 452 13.13 13.88 27.09
CA ILE A 452 12.94 14.58 28.38
C ILE A 452 14.16 14.38 29.30
N LYS A 453 14.77 13.18 29.30
CA LYS A 453 15.95 12.89 30.12
C LYS A 453 17.17 13.69 29.66
N TYR A 454 17.45 13.70 28.36
CA TYR A 454 18.56 14.47 27.78
C TYR A 454 18.35 15.97 27.96
N TYR A 455 17.13 16.43 27.76
CA TYR A 455 16.75 17.81 27.97
C TYR A 455 17.01 18.30 29.39
N ASN A 456 16.59 17.52 30.39
CA ASN A 456 16.83 17.83 31.80
C ASN A 456 18.33 17.84 32.13
N LEU A 457 19.09 16.91 31.56
CA LEU A 457 20.55 16.87 31.74
C LEU A 457 21.21 18.14 31.20
N ILE A 458 20.89 18.54 29.96
CA ILE A 458 21.45 19.75 29.34
C ILE A 458 21.02 21.00 30.09
N SER A 459 19.74 21.13 30.44
CA SER A 459 19.24 22.29 31.21
C SER A 459 20.00 22.45 32.54
N ASN A 460 20.24 21.35 33.27
CA ASN A 460 21.00 21.38 34.51
C ASN A 460 22.46 21.83 34.31
N LEU A 461 23.09 21.44 33.20
CA LEU A 461 24.45 21.88 32.86
C LEU A 461 24.49 23.38 32.52
N ILE A 462 23.50 23.90 31.79
CA ILE A 462 23.45 25.31 31.36
C ILE A 462 23.16 26.26 32.51
N VAL A 463 22.31 25.86 33.48
CA VAL A 463 21.99 26.70 34.66
C VAL A 463 23.26 27.18 35.38
N GLY A 464 24.24 26.30 35.55
CA GLY A 464 25.52 26.62 36.19
C GLY A 464 26.60 27.22 35.28
N ALA A 465 26.38 27.25 33.97
CA ALA A 465 27.38 27.69 33.00
C ALA A 465 27.43 29.22 32.83
N ASN A 466 28.60 29.72 32.45
CA ASN A 466 28.78 31.10 31.98
C ASN A 466 28.67 31.11 30.45
N VAL A 467 27.47 31.37 29.94
CA VAL A 467 27.17 31.35 28.50
C VAL A 467 27.48 32.70 27.88
N ASN A 468 28.24 32.70 26.79
CA ASN A 468 28.55 33.89 26.01
C ASN A 468 28.02 33.78 24.56
N ALA A 469 28.09 34.89 23.81
CA ALA A 469 27.60 34.94 22.43
C ALA A 469 28.27 33.90 21.51
N SER A 470 29.58 33.63 21.67
CA SER A 470 30.30 32.68 20.82
C SER A 470 29.88 31.22 21.02
N ASP A 471 29.42 30.87 22.22
CA ASP A 471 28.88 29.52 22.49
C ASP A 471 27.58 29.29 21.70
N ILE A 472 26.74 30.33 21.63
CA ILE A 472 25.44 30.32 20.94
C ILE A 472 25.65 30.31 19.43
N ASP A 473 26.48 31.23 18.91
CA ASP A 473 26.77 31.33 17.48
C ASP A 473 27.44 30.04 16.97
N GLY A 474 28.35 29.45 17.75
CA GLY A 474 28.98 28.18 17.39
C GLY A 474 28.01 27.01 17.25
N LEU A 475 27.00 26.91 18.12
CA LEU A 475 25.95 25.88 18.01
C LEU A 475 24.99 26.18 16.86
N ARG A 476 24.62 27.45 16.64
CA ARG A 476 23.80 27.86 15.49
C ARG A 476 24.46 27.44 14.18
N ASP A 477 25.75 27.74 14.00
CA ASP A 477 26.46 27.43 12.77
C ASP A 477 26.57 25.90 12.53
N GLN A 478 26.70 25.11 13.60
CA GLN A 478 26.63 23.64 13.51
C GLN A 478 25.24 23.14 13.09
N LEU A 479 24.18 23.72 13.66
CA LEU A 479 22.80 23.37 13.30
C LEU A 479 22.51 23.75 11.84
N ASP A 480 22.95 24.92 11.40
CA ASP A 480 22.83 25.34 9.99
C ASP A 480 23.53 24.37 9.04
N ASP A 481 24.73 23.87 9.38
CA ASP A 481 25.43 22.84 8.59
C ASP A 481 24.66 21.51 8.53
N ILE A 482 24.10 21.05 9.66
CA ILE A 482 23.28 19.82 9.72
C ILE A 482 22.02 19.96 8.87
N LEU A 483 21.28 21.06 9.04
CA LEU A 483 20.03 21.32 8.31
C LEU A 483 20.29 21.51 6.81
N SER A 484 21.38 22.19 6.44
CA SER A 484 21.79 22.36 5.04
C SER A 484 22.11 21.02 4.37
N LYS A 485 22.71 20.07 5.10
CA LYS A 485 22.96 18.70 4.57
C LYS A 485 21.66 17.91 4.40
N GLN A 486 20.73 18.01 5.36
CA GLN A 486 19.40 17.38 5.23
C GLN A 486 18.65 17.92 4.01
N LYS A 487 18.68 19.25 3.81
CA LYS A 487 18.06 19.93 2.64
C LYS A 487 18.50 19.35 1.29
N LEU A 488 19.76 18.96 1.17
CA LEU A 488 20.35 18.45 -0.07
C LEU A 488 20.07 16.96 -0.30
N ASN A 489 20.08 16.18 0.78
CA ASN A 489 20.08 14.71 0.69
C ASN A 489 18.70 14.10 0.86
N ASP A 490 17.87 14.65 1.75
CA ASP A 490 16.56 14.08 2.07
C ASP A 490 15.51 14.46 1.02
N ILE A 491 14.76 13.45 0.54
CA ILE A 491 13.62 13.72 -0.34
C ILE A 491 12.54 14.48 0.42
N VAL A 492 12.24 14.15 1.68
CA VAL A 492 11.29 14.90 2.52
C VAL A 492 12.00 15.28 3.81
N PRO A 493 12.18 16.57 4.14
CA PRO A 493 12.82 16.93 5.40
C PRO A 493 12.03 16.40 6.60
N VAL A 494 12.72 16.07 7.70
CA VAL A 494 12.05 15.61 8.93
C VAL A 494 11.46 16.74 9.77
N GLY A 495 11.75 18.00 9.44
CA GLY A 495 11.24 19.19 10.12
C GLY A 495 11.55 20.42 9.29
N SER A 496 11.86 21.56 9.92
CA SER A 496 12.27 22.72 9.14
C SER A 496 13.68 22.59 8.57
N LEU A 497 13.96 23.41 7.56
CA LEU A 497 15.25 23.50 6.89
C LEU A 497 16.16 24.60 7.44
N THR A 498 15.65 25.44 8.35
CA THR A 498 16.38 26.59 8.89
C THR A 498 16.32 26.63 10.40
N VAL A 499 17.40 27.10 11.04
CA VAL A 499 17.43 27.29 12.51
C VAL A 499 16.34 28.24 12.97
N ARG A 500 16.01 29.25 12.16
CA ARG A 500 14.93 30.20 12.44
C ARG A 500 13.59 29.50 12.71
N ASN A 501 13.17 28.66 11.79
CA ASN A 501 11.87 28.00 11.86
C ASN A 501 11.87 26.88 12.91
N GLU A 502 13.00 26.18 13.12
CA GLU A 502 13.17 25.27 14.24
C GLU A 502 13.05 25.98 15.61
N LEU A 503 13.57 27.20 15.74
CA LEU A 503 13.38 28.00 16.95
C LEU A 503 11.92 28.39 17.17
N ILE A 504 11.20 28.78 16.11
CA ILE A 504 9.76 29.05 16.15
C ILE A 504 8.99 27.82 16.63
N ARG A 505 9.30 26.64 16.06
CA ARG A 505 8.73 25.35 16.48
C ARG A 505 8.96 25.09 17.97
N VAL A 506 10.21 25.17 18.44
CA VAL A 506 10.56 24.89 19.85
C VAL A 506 9.85 25.85 20.81
N VAL A 507 9.73 27.12 20.45
CA VAL A 507 8.95 28.11 21.22
C VAL A 507 7.47 27.74 21.29
N LYS A 508 6.89 27.31 20.18
CA LYS A 508 5.48 26.89 20.09
C LYS A 508 5.19 25.63 20.91
N GLU A 509 6.08 24.65 20.89
CA GLU A 509 5.92 23.41 21.65
C GLU A 509 6.02 23.64 23.17
N ASN A 510 6.80 24.64 23.61
CA ASN A 510 7.05 24.90 25.02
C ASN A 510 6.92 26.40 25.37
N PRO A 511 5.72 27.00 25.18
CA PRO A 511 5.54 28.44 25.29
C PRO A 511 5.77 28.94 26.72
N ALA A 512 5.46 28.11 27.73
CA ALA A 512 5.68 28.41 29.14
C ALA A 512 7.17 28.62 29.47
N LYS A 513 8.09 27.99 28.72
CA LYS A 513 9.52 28.10 28.96
C LYS A 513 10.21 29.06 28.00
N TYR A 514 9.93 28.97 26.70
CA TYR A 514 10.65 29.72 25.67
C TYR A 514 9.89 30.92 25.11
N GLY A 515 8.69 31.22 25.59
CA GLY A 515 7.83 32.28 25.04
C GLY A 515 8.49 33.66 24.95
N SER A 516 9.43 33.98 25.85
CA SER A 516 10.18 35.24 25.83
C SER A 516 11.19 35.36 24.68
N LEU A 517 11.54 34.26 24.01
CA LEU A 517 12.44 34.29 22.83
C LEU A 517 11.72 34.79 21.58
N LYS A 518 10.38 34.76 21.53
CA LYS A 518 9.59 34.99 20.32
C LYS A 518 10.01 36.25 19.56
N ASP A 519 10.13 37.37 20.25
CA ASP A 519 10.43 38.67 19.63
C ASP A 519 11.94 38.84 19.32
N SER A 520 12.79 37.94 19.85
CA SER A 520 14.25 37.97 19.67
C SER A 520 14.76 37.02 18.58
N ILE A 521 13.94 36.10 18.07
CA ILE A 521 14.35 35.12 17.04
C ILE A 521 14.86 35.84 15.79
N ASP A 522 14.08 36.76 15.23
CA ASP A 522 14.48 37.45 14.00
C ASP A 522 15.70 38.37 14.22
N ILE A 523 15.86 38.93 15.42
CA ILE A 523 17.04 39.71 15.79
C ILE A 523 18.28 38.80 15.84
N PHE A 524 18.16 37.63 16.45
CA PHE A 524 19.23 36.64 16.55
C PHE A 524 19.69 36.14 15.19
N ILE A 525 18.72 35.74 14.35
CA ILE A 525 18.98 35.18 13.03
C ILE A 525 19.66 36.22 12.12
N ASN A 526 19.24 37.49 12.19
CA ASN A 526 19.82 38.55 11.37
C ASN A 526 21.11 39.19 11.95
N GLY A 527 21.33 39.10 13.27
CA GLY A 527 22.30 39.93 14.00
C GLY A 527 23.36 39.21 14.83
N GLN A 528 23.47 37.88 14.75
CA GLN A 528 24.28 37.04 15.66
C GLN A 528 23.83 37.16 17.13
N ALA A 529 24.32 36.29 18.02
CA ALA A 529 23.95 36.29 19.43
C ALA A 529 24.25 37.63 20.14
N GLY A 530 25.26 38.37 19.66
CA GLY A 530 25.62 39.69 20.18
C GLY A 530 24.54 40.77 20.05
N ALA A 531 23.56 40.61 19.15
CA ALA A 531 22.46 41.56 18.96
C ALA A 531 21.27 41.34 19.90
N VAL A 532 21.26 40.24 20.66
CA VAL A 532 20.18 39.86 21.58
C VAL A 532 20.57 40.20 23.02
N ASP A 533 19.58 40.51 23.87
CA ASP A 533 19.79 40.73 25.31
C ASP A 533 20.54 39.54 25.95
N PRO A 534 21.70 39.76 26.60
CA PRO A 534 22.44 38.73 27.33
C PRO A 534 21.61 37.97 28.37
N SER A 535 20.52 38.55 28.89
CA SER A 535 19.61 37.86 29.81
C SER A 535 18.95 36.62 29.17
N LEU A 536 18.85 36.59 27.84
CA LEU A 536 18.25 35.49 27.07
C LEU A 536 19.25 34.42 26.64
N TYR A 537 20.55 34.61 26.83
CA TYR A 537 21.59 33.73 26.29
C TYR A 537 21.45 32.27 26.72
N LYS A 538 21.18 32.03 28.00
CA LYS A 538 20.97 30.67 28.51
C LYS A 538 19.72 30.02 27.89
N LEU A 539 18.65 30.80 27.77
CA LEU A 539 17.38 30.32 27.22
C LEU A 539 17.51 30.01 25.72
N LEU A 540 18.23 30.85 24.98
CA LEU A 540 18.53 30.65 23.57
C LEU A 540 19.42 29.43 23.35
N LEU A 541 20.46 29.26 24.17
CA LEU A 541 21.32 28.07 24.12
C LEU A 541 20.54 26.78 24.42
N GLU A 542 19.66 26.80 25.44
CA GLU A 542 18.77 25.67 25.75
C GLU A 542 17.82 25.33 24.59
N ALA A 543 17.26 26.34 23.91
CA ALA A 543 16.43 26.14 22.75
C ALA A 543 17.21 25.51 21.58
N LEU A 544 18.43 26.01 21.28
CA LEU A 544 19.29 25.44 20.24
C LEU A 544 19.70 23.98 20.55
N TYR A 545 20.03 23.65 21.80
CA TYR A 545 20.29 22.27 22.18
C TYR A 545 19.06 21.38 22.10
N THR A 546 17.86 21.94 22.33
CA THR A 546 16.60 21.21 22.11
C THR A 546 16.48 20.82 20.64
N ILE A 547 16.75 21.75 19.72
CA ILE A 547 16.78 21.47 18.26
C ILE A 547 17.85 20.42 17.96
N PHE A 548 19.05 20.55 18.52
CA PHE A 548 20.14 19.60 18.29
C PHE A 548 19.79 18.17 18.73
N ILE A 549 19.20 18.00 19.92
CA ILE A 549 18.72 16.69 20.39
C ILE A 549 17.64 16.16 19.44
N ASP A 550 16.69 17.00 19.03
CA ASP A 550 15.62 16.60 18.13
C ASP A 550 16.17 16.10 16.78
N LEU A 551 17.18 16.76 16.22
CA LEU A 551 17.83 16.33 14.99
C LEU A 551 18.58 15.01 15.18
N LEU A 552 19.34 14.85 16.27
CA LEU A 552 20.08 13.61 16.55
C LEU A 552 19.17 12.40 16.79
N MET A 553 18.03 12.62 17.43
CA MET A 553 17.06 11.57 17.73
C MET A 553 16.08 11.33 16.57
N GLY A 554 16.14 12.14 15.50
CA GLY A 554 15.15 12.10 14.42
C GLY A 554 13.73 12.46 14.90
N LEU A 555 13.63 13.35 15.89
CA LEU A 555 12.39 13.88 16.47
C LEU A 555 12.04 15.28 15.98
N SER A 556 12.89 15.92 15.18
CA SER A 556 12.56 17.21 14.56
C SER A 556 11.19 17.15 13.90
N GLY A 557 10.39 18.20 14.05
CA GLY A 557 9.07 18.32 13.46
C GLY A 557 7.99 17.33 13.93
N LYS A 558 8.31 16.37 14.81
CA LYS A 558 7.35 15.39 15.34
C LYS A 558 6.75 15.88 16.65
N SER A 559 5.44 15.69 16.83
CA SER A 559 4.76 16.00 18.09
C SER A 559 4.05 14.79 18.68
N LYS A 560 4.02 14.69 20.02
CA LYS A 560 3.13 13.75 20.74
C LYS A 560 1.65 14.16 20.62
N ALA A 561 1.38 15.41 20.26
CA ALA A 561 0.02 15.92 20.13
C ALA A 561 -0.62 15.55 18.79
N ASP A 562 0.18 15.21 17.78
CA ASP A 562 -0.34 14.82 16.47
C ASP A 562 -1.06 13.48 16.59
N LYS A 563 -2.29 13.43 16.08
CA LYS A 563 -3.12 12.23 16.16
C LYS A 563 -3.12 11.50 14.84
N ILE A 564 -3.06 10.18 14.90
CA ILE A 564 -3.37 9.30 13.76
C ILE A 564 -4.79 8.75 13.91
N ILE A 565 -5.57 8.80 12.84
CA ILE A 565 -6.84 8.08 12.72
C ILE A 565 -6.62 6.97 11.71
N ALA A 566 -6.45 5.73 12.18
CA ALA A 566 -6.27 4.57 11.32
C ALA A 566 -7.64 3.94 11.00
N ILE A 567 -8.18 4.23 9.81
CA ILE A 567 -9.46 3.75 9.33
C ILE A 567 -9.29 2.42 8.62
N ALA A 568 -9.94 1.40 9.18
CA ALA A 568 -9.99 0.05 8.67
C ALA A 568 -11.45 -0.44 8.59
N PRO A 569 -11.77 -1.51 7.84
CA PRO A 569 -13.12 -2.05 7.75
C PRO A 569 -13.53 -2.66 9.09
N ILE A 570 -14.23 -1.89 9.92
CA ILE A 570 -14.59 -2.29 11.28
C ILE A 570 -16.04 -1.93 11.61
N LYS A 571 -16.62 -2.68 12.55
CA LYS A 571 -17.91 -2.37 13.15
C LYS A 571 -17.83 -2.38 14.68
N ASP A 572 -18.75 -1.66 15.32
CA ASP A 572 -18.89 -1.68 16.78
C ASP A 572 -19.44 -3.02 17.25
N ASN A 573 -18.73 -3.65 18.19
CA ASN A 573 -19.20 -4.81 18.93
C ASN A 573 -19.14 -4.50 20.43
N ASN A 574 -20.24 -3.94 20.96
CA ASN A 574 -20.36 -3.55 22.37
C ASN A 574 -19.24 -2.61 22.87
N GLY A 575 -18.74 -1.74 22.00
CA GLY A 575 -17.68 -0.78 22.31
C GLY A 575 -16.29 -1.18 21.82
N GLU A 576 -16.10 -2.43 21.41
CA GLU A 576 -14.86 -2.97 20.82
C GLU A 576 -14.94 -2.97 19.27
N ALA A 577 -13.79 -2.95 18.61
CA ALA A 577 -13.70 -3.04 17.15
C ALA A 577 -13.76 -4.50 16.69
N GLU A 578 -14.70 -4.83 15.81
CA GLU A 578 -14.73 -6.11 15.08
C GLU A 578 -14.38 -5.87 13.61
N ILE A 579 -13.37 -6.59 13.09
CA ILE A 579 -12.97 -6.50 11.67
C ILE A 579 -14.08 -7.06 10.78
N VAL A 580 -14.40 -6.31 9.72
CA VAL A 580 -15.38 -6.68 8.70
C VAL A 580 -14.63 -7.10 7.44
N THR A 581 -14.74 -8.36 7.05
CA THR A 581 -14.23 -8.80 5.74
C THR A 581 -15.04 -8.13 4.63
N LEU A 582 -14.38 -7.40 3.72
CA LEU A 582 -15.08 -6.81 2.59
C LEU A 582 -15.29 -7.90 1.51
N PRO A 583 -16.48 -7.97 0.90
CA PRO A 583 -16.71 -8.83 -0.25
C PRO A 583 -15.68 -8.47 -1.34
N GLY A 584 -14.99 -9.47 -1.84
CA GLY A 584 -14.04 -9.31 -2.94
C GLY A 584 -12.58 -9.04 -2.58
N ASP A 585 -12.23 -9.05 -1.29
CA ASP A 585 -10.84 -8.99 -0.83
C ASP A 585 -10.02 -10.24 -1.22
N TYR A 586 -10.68 -11.37 -1.46
CA TYR A 586 -10.08 -12.70 -1.68
C TYR A 586 -9.11 -12.81 -2.87
N LEU A 587 -9.03 -11.81 -3.75
CA LEU A 587 -8.20 -11.82 -4.95
C LEU A 587 -7.30 -10.61 -5.05
N GLU A 588 -6.59 -10.31 -3.96
CA GLU A 588 -5.70 -9.14 -3.90
C GLU A 588 -6.43 -7.89 -4.40
N ALA A 589 -7.70 -7.78 -4.01
CA ALA A 589 -8.63 -6.74 -4.41
C ALA A 589 -9.27 -6.89 -5.83
N PHE A 590 -8.69 -7.49 -6.87
CA PHE A 590 -9.23 -7.43 -8.26
C PHE A 590 -10.72 -7.77 -8.47
N SER A 591 -11.30 -8.63 -7.64
CA SER A 591 -12.72 -8.99 -7.74
C SER A 591 -13.70 -7.84 -7.43
N GLY A 592 -13.22 -6.76 -6.81
CA GLY A 592 -13.99 -5.52 -6.69
C GLY A 592 -14.33 -4.90 -8.05
N PHE A 593 -13.55 -5.15 -9.10
CA PHE A 593 -13.83 -4.63 -10.45
C PHE A 593 -14.87 -5.44 -11.22
N THR A 594 -15.21 -6.65 -10.76
CA THR A 594 -16.16 -7.52 -11.48
C THR A 594 -17.60 -7.18 -11.18
N SER A 595 -17.88 -6.46 -10.09
CA SER A 595 -19.22 -6.04 -9.72
C SER A 595 -19.18 -4.76 -8.90
N LYS A 596 -20.18 -3.89 -9.11
CA LYS A 596 -20.34 -2.67 -8.32
C LYS A 596 -20.85 -2.91 -6.89
N TYR A 597 -21.48 -4.05 -6.60
CA TYR A 597 -22.10 -4.27 -5.29
C TYR A 597 -21.08 -4.34 -4.15
N PRO A 598 -19.96 -5.09 -4.27
CA PRO A 598 -18.86 -5.02 -3.32
C PRO A 598 -18.35 -3.60 -3.08
N ASN A 599 -18.17 -2.82 -4.15
CA ASN A 599 -17.66 -1.44 -4.06
C ASN A 599 -18.65 -0.53 -3.30
N ILE A 600 -19.94 -0.61 -3.61
CA ILE A 600 -20.98 0.13 -2.86
C ILE A 600 -20.93 -0.23 -1.37
N TYR A 601 -20.85 -1.52 -1.04
CA TYR A 601 -20.77 -1.96 0.35
C TYR A 601 -19.47 -1.49 1.03
N ALA A 602 -18.33 -1.58 0.36
CA ALA A 602 -17.06 -1.08 0.85
C ALA A 602 -17.13 0.42 1.18
N ALA A 603 -17.79 1.23 0.34
CA ALA A 603 -18.02 2.64 0.61
C ALA A 603 -18.94 2.88 1.83
N GLU A 604 -19.96 2.05 2.03
CA GLU A 604 -20.84 2.11 3.20
C GLU A 604 -20.09 1.73 4.50
N VAL A 605 -19.30 0.66 4.47
CA VAL A 605 -18.46 0.24 5.61
C VAL A 605 -17.40 1.29 5.92
N ALA A 606 -16.76 1.87 4.91
CA ALA A 606 -15.81 2.97 5.06
C ALA A 606 -16.44 4.20 5.75
N THR A 607 -17.65 4.58 5.30
CA THR A 607 -18.42 5.68 5.89
C THR A 607 -18.69 5.42 7.37
N TYR A 608 -19.14 4.21 7.72
CA TYR A 608 -19.39 3.82 9.11
C TYR A 608 -18.09 3.82 9.94
N SER A 609 -17.02 3.22 9.40
CA SER A 609 -15.74 3.05 10.10
C SER A 609 -15.10 4.39 10.43
N ALA A 610 -15.11 5.34 9.48
CA ALA A 610 -14.64 6.71 9.68
C ALA A 610 -15.39 7.41 10.83
N GLN A 611 -16.73 7.35 10.80
CA GLN A 611 -17.57 7.94 11.85
C GLN A 611 -17.31 7.29 13.22
N TRP A 612 -17.22 5.95 13.27
CA TRP A 612 -16.98 5.23 14.52
C TRP A 612 -15.62 5.59 15.14
N LEU A 613 -14.55 5.61 14.33
CA LEU A 613 -13.21 5.96 14.81
C LEU A 613 -13.08 7.40 15.26
N MET A 614 -13.56 8.36 14.46
CA MET A 614 -13.54 9.77 14.84
C MET A 614 -14.32 10.01 16.15
N ASN A 615 -15.44 9.31 16.34
CA ASN A 615 -16.20 9.35 17.60
C ASN A 615 -15.38 8.78 18.77
N LYS A 616 -14.78 7.59 18.60
CA LYS A 616 -13.99 6.91 19.65
C LYS A 616 -12.74 7.68 20.04
N LEU A 617 -12.15 8.42 19.11
CA LEU A 617 -10.98 9.28 19.35
C LEU A 617 -11.34 10.66 19.92
N GLY A 618 -12.62 10.88 20.26
CA GLY A 618 -13.08 12.07 20.98
C GLY A 618 -13.19 13.32 20.11
N LEU A 619 -13.27 13.18 18.78
CA LEU A 619 -13.49 14.31 17.88
C LEU A 619 -14.94 14.77 17.87
N PHE A 620 -15.88 13.91 18.26
CA PHE A 620 -17.31 14.26 18.30
C PHE A 620 -17.76 14.55 19.73
N ASP A 621 -18.88 15.26 19.85
CA ASP A 621 -19.57 15.41 21.12
C ASP A 621 -19.97 14.04 21.68
N LYS A 622 -19.77 13.84 22.99
CA LYS A 622 -20.07 12.58 23.70
C LYS A 622 -21.50 12.06 23.53
N ASN A 623 -22.45 12.92 23.15
CA ASN A 623 -23.85 12.55 22.94
C ASN A 623 -24.14 12.10 21.50
N PHE A 624 -23.15 12.12 20.60
CA PHE A 624 -23.30 11.66 19.24
C PHE A 624 -23.67 10.18 19.20
N LYS A 625 -24.72 9.87 18.43
CA LYS A 625 -25.16 8.49 18.18
C LYS A 625 -24.74 8.09 16.78
N LEU A 626 -23.96 7.03 16.71
CA LEU A 626 -23.57 6.43 15.43
C LEU A 626 -24.80 5.89 14.70
N PRO A 627 -24.85 6.01 13.36
CA PRO A 627 -25.86 5.34 12.57
C PRO A 627 -25.70 3.82 12.68
N PRO A 628 -26.76 3.03 12.41
CA PRO A 628 -26.67 1.58 12.44
C PRO A 628 -25.76 1.04 11.34
N PHE A 629 -24.98 0.02 11.66
CA PHE A 629 -24.17 -0.72 10.69
C PHE A 629 -25.08 -1.48 9.72
N LYS A 630 -24.81 -1.40 8.42
CA LYS A 630 -25.52 -2.15 7.38
C LYS A 630 -24.73 -3.42 7.04
N ALA A 631 -25.36 -4.57 7.17
CA ALA A 631 -24.73 -5.85 6.82
C ALA A 631 -24.78 -6.13 5.31
N TRP A 632 -23.79 -6.87 4.81
CA TRP A 632 -23.75 -7.34 3.42
C TRP A 632 -24.97 -8.18 3.07
N ASN A 633 -25.64 -7.86 1.96
CA ASN A 633 -26.86 -8.55 1.53
C ASN A 633 -26.95 -8.83 0.01
N LYS A 634 -25.88 -8.58 -0.75
CA LYS A 634 -25.84 -8.70 -2.22
C LYS A 634 -25.03 -9.89 -2.73
N GLN A 635 -24.95 -10.95 -1.93
CA GLN A 635 -24.13 -12.12 -2.25
C GLN A 635 -24.52 -12.76 -3.59
N ALA A 636 -25.81 -13.01 -3.83
CA ALA A 636 -26.27 -13.71 -5.03
C ALA A 636 -26.00 -12.91 -6.31
N GLU A 637 -26.23 -11.60 -6.28
CA GLU A 637 -25.94 -10.71 -7.40
C GLU A 637 -24.43 -10.62 -7.68
N TYR A 638 -23.61 -10.48 -6.63
CA TYR A 638 -22.16 -10.47 -6.77
C TYR A 638 -21.62 -11.79 -7.34
N GLU A 639 -22.08 -12.94 -6.84
CA GLU A 639 -21.64 -14.25 -7.33
C GLU A 639 -21.93 -14.43 -8.83
N LYS A 640 -23.09 -13.93 -9.28
CA LYS A 640 -23.48 -13.96 -10.69
C LYS A 640 -22.55 -13.08 -11.55
N ASP A 641 -22.36 -11.82 -11.15
CA ASP A 641 -21.52 -10.88 -11.87
C ASP A 641 -20.08 -11.39 -11.96
N PHE A 642 -19.51 -11.78 -10.81
CA PHE A 642 -18.15 -12.28 -10.69
C PHE A 642 -17.88 -13.47 -11.62
N ARG A 643 -18.75 -14.49 -11.62
CA ARG A 643 -18.61 -15.66 -12.50
C ARG A 643 -18.63 -15.28 -13.98
N GLN A 644 -19.52 -14.37 -14.37
CA GLN A 644 -19.58 -13.91 -15.75
C GLN A 644 -18.28 -13.21 -16.16
N LYS A 645 -17.74 -12.35 -15.29
CA LYS A 645 -16.54 -11.58 -15.57
C LYS A 645 -15.24 -12.39 -15.54
N LEU A 646 -15.21 -13.47 -14.77
CA LEU A 646 -14.11 -14.43 -14.83
C LEU A 646 -14.00 -15.07 -16.22
N LEU A 647 -15.12 -15.32 -16.92
CA LEU A 647 -15.08 -15.81 -18.29
C LEU A 647 -14.45 -14.79 -19.24
N ASP A 648 -14.80 -13.51 -19.08
CA ASP A 648 -14.25 -12.43 -19.90
C ASP A 648 -12.71 -12.29 -19.69
N ILE A 649 -12.25 -12.43 -18.45
CA ILE A 649 -10.81 -12.47 -18.11
C ILE A 649 -10.13 -13.71 -18.68
N ASP A 650 -10.78 -14.87 -18.61
CA ASP A 650 -10.28 -16.13 -19.15
C ASP A 650 -10.05 -16.04 -20.67
N GLU A 651 -11.03 -15.49 -21.39
CA GLU A 651 -10.95 -15.24 -22.84
C GLU A 651 -9.80 -14.28 -23.18
N ARG A 652 -9.58 -13.25 -22.35
CA ARG A 652 -8.47 -12.32 -22.50
C ARG A 652 -7.12 -13.02 -22.34
N ILE A 653 -6.97 -13.85 -21.31
CA ILE A 653 -5.74 -14.61 -21.07
C ILE A 653 -5.46 -15.52 -22.28
N ASP A 654 -6.48 -16.22 -22.79
CA ASP A 654 -6.34 -17.03 -24.00
C ASP A 654 -5.88 -16.23 -25.21
N SER A 655 -6.40 -15.00 -25.38
CA SER A 655 -5.99 -14.11 -26.46
C SER A 655 -4.52 -13.70 -26.35
N LEU A 656 -4.03 -13.39 -25.15
CA LEU A 656 -2.61 -13.05 -24.91
C LEU A 656 -1.69 -14.20 -25.33
N PHE A 657 -2.04 -15.44 -24.97
CA PHE A 657 -1.25 -16.61 -25.33
C PHE A 657 -1.31 -16.92 -26.83
N LYS A 658 -2.48 -16.80 -27.46
CA LYS A 658 -2.65 -17.04 -28.91
C LYS A 658 -1.85 -16.07 -29.77
N ASN A 659 -1.73 -14.81 -29.33
CA ASN A 659 -1.06 -13.75 -30.08
C ASN A 659 0.41 -13.56 -29.69
N SER A 660 0.94 -14.37 -28.77
CA SER A 660 2.32 -14.28 -28.32
C SER A 660 3.31 -14.90 -29.33
N SER A 661 4.36 -14.17 -29.68
CA SER A 661 5.49 -14.69 -30.46
C SER A 661 6.48 -15.52 -29.62
N VAL A 662 6.20 -15.79 -28.34
CA VAL A 662 6.93 -16.79 -27.55
C VAL A 662 6.88 -18.17 -28.22
N ILE A 663 5.85 -18.39 -29.05
CA ILE A 663 5.69 -19.51 -29.98
C ILE A 663 6.90 -19.69 -30.92
N ASP A 664 7.64 -18.63 -31.25
CA ASP A 664 8.77 -18.66 -32.18
C ASP A 664 10.14 -18.91 -31.50
N LEU A 665 10.24 -18.80 -30.16
CA LEU A 665 11.51 -18.90 -29.42
C LEU A 665 11.94 -20.35 -29.12
N PHE A 666 10.99 -21.28 -28.99
CA PHE A 666 11.26 -22.70 -28.69
C PHE A 666 10.32 -23.64 -29.45
N PRO A 667 10.62 -23.95 -30.73
CA PRO A 667 9.75 -24.79 -31.56
C PRO A 667 9.57 -26.18 -30.93
N GLY A 668 8.35 -26.52 -30.50
CA GLY A 668 7.96 -27.83 -29.96
C GLY A 668 7.84 -27.93 -28.43
N ALA A 669 8.21 -26.88 -27.67
CA ALA A 669 7.99 -26.77 -26.22
C ALA A 669 7.09 -25.57 -25.84
N ASP A 670 6.85 -24.69 -26.82
CA ASP A 670 6.08 -23.46 -26.79
C ASP A 670 4.62 -23.65 -26.39
N GLN A 671 3.89 -24.57 -27.03
CA GLN A 671 2.49 -24.83 -26.68
C GLN A 671 2.35 -25.43 -25.27
N ILE A 672 3.35 -26.17 -24.79
CA ILE A 672 3.33 -26.81 -23.47
C ILE A 672 3.58 -25.77 -22.37
N ILE A 673 4.53 -24.86 -22.57
CA ILE A 673 4.83 -23.78 -21.60
C ILE A 673 3.67 -22.79 -21.53
N LEU A 674 3.16 -22.33 -22.68
CA LEU A 674 2.06 -21.37 -22.74
C LEU A 674 0.73 -21.97 -22.24
N SER A 675 0.44 -23.24 -22.57
CA SER A 675 -0.72 -23.94 -22.01
C SER A 675 -0.57 -24.21 -20.52
N GLY A 676 0.65 -24.43 -20.01
CA GLY A 676 0.93 -24.57 -18.58
C GLY A 676 0.69 -23.28 -17.79
N ILE A 677 1.17 -22.14 -18.29
CA ILE A 677 0.95 -20.84 -17.66
C ILE A 677 -0.52 -20.43 -17.79
N SER A 678 -1.14 -20.58 -18.97
CA SER A 678 -2.57 -20.37 -19.15
C SER A 678 -3.37 -21.22 -18.16
N SER A 679 -3.16 -22.55 -18.17
CA SER A 679 -3.84 -23.47 -17.24
C SER A 679 -3.63 -23.12 -15.78
N MET A 680 -2.47 -22.58 -15.39
CA MET A 680 -2.22 -22.10 -14.02
C MET A 680 -3.07 -20.88 -13.68
N VAL A 681 -3.13 -19.87 -14.56
CA VAL A 681 -3.97 -18.69 -14.35
C VAL A 681 -5.44 -19.12 -14.32
N LYS A 682 -5.88 -19.97 -15.25
CA LYS A 682 -7.24 -20.55 -15.28
C LYS A 682 -7.57 -21.40 -14.07
N LYS A 683 -6.62 -22.19 -13.57
CA LYS A 683 -6.78 -23.03 -12.37
C LYS A 683 -6.83 -22.19 -11.11
N SER A 684 -6.06 -21.10 -11.07
CA SER A 684 -6.17 -20.09 -10.03
C SER A 684 -7.53 -19.43 -10.09
N LEU A 685 -8.00 -19.02 -11.28
CA LEU A 685 -9.33 -18.43 -11.55
C LEU A 685 -10.50 -19.35 -11.21
N SER A 686 -10.40 -20.64 -11.51
CA SER A 686 -11.44 -21.64 -11.19
C SER A 686 -11.42 -22.13 -9.74
N ARG A 687 -10.31 -21.96 -9.01
CA ARG A 687 -10.27 -22.10 -7.55
C ARG A 687 -10.97 -20.93 -6.84
N MET A 688 -11.26 -19.84 -7.56
CA MET A 688 -11.98 -18.66 -7.08
C MET A 688 -13.50 -18.88 -7.06
N GLU A 689 -13.99 -20.02 -6.56
CA GLU A 689 -15.41 -20.09 -6.21
C GLU A 689 -15.63 -19.29 -4.93
N LEU A 690 -16.54 -18.30 -4.98
CA LEU A 690 -16.89 -17.34 -3.91
C LEU A 690 -17.17 -17.93 -2.51
N LYS A 691 -17.26 -19.25 -2.40
CA LYS A 691 -17.56 -20.01 -1.17
C LYS A 691 -16.92 -21.40 -1.16
N ALA A 692 -15.79 -21.62 -1.82
CA ALA A 692 -15.03 -22.82 -1.45
C ALA A 692 -14.51 -22.57 -0.03
N ASP A 693 -15.03 -23.32 0.96
CA ASP A 693 -14.43 -23.42 2.30
C ASP A 693 -12.90 -23.48 2.08
N PRO A 694 -12.08 -22.62 2.71
CA PRO A 694 -10.64 -22.65 2.49
C PRO A 694 -10.14 -24.05 2.80
N TYR A 695 -9.38 -24.61 1.85
CA TYR A 695 -8.89 -25.97 1.98
C TYR A 695 -7.39 -26.05 1.85
N TYR A 696 -6.82 -26.96 2.61
CA TYR A 696 -5.43 -27.35 2.50
C TYR A 696 -5.33 -28.64 1.72
N THR A 697 -4.44 -28.67 0.74
CA THR A 697 -4.09 -29.90 0.03
C THR A 697 -2.98 -30.63 0.77
N PHE A 698 -3.13 -31.93 1.01
CA PHE A 698 -2.14 -32.78 1.64
C PHE A 698 -1.88 -34.04 0.83
N VAL A 699 -0.62 -34.45 0.78
CA VAL A 699 -0.23 -35.74 0.22
C VAL A 699 -0.24 -36.78 1.33
N PHE A 700 -0.88 -37.91 1.06
CA PHE A 700 -0.91 -39.09 1.90
C PHE A 700 -0.09 -40.19 1.26
N THR A 701 0.77 -40.83 2.06
CA THR A 701 1.63 -41.93 1.62
C THR A 701 1.46 -43.11 2.57
N ILE A 702 1.18 -44.30 2.03
CA ILE A 702 0.96 -45.53 2.81
C ILE A 702 1.91 -46.59 2.28
N GLU A 703 2.74 -47.16 3.15
CA GLU A 703 3.68 -48.20 2.75
C GLU A 703 2.99 -49.57 2.65
N VAL A 704 3.25 -50.29 1.56
CA VAL A 704 2.71 -51.64 1.29
C VAL A 704 3.83 -52.60 0.88
N ASN A 705 3.60 -53.90 1.01
CA ASN A 705 4.60 -54.93 0.69
C ASN A 705 4.35 -55.63 -0.67
N ASP A 706 3.23 -55.35 -1.32
CA ASP A 706 2.79 -56.00 -2.55
C ASP A 706 2.20 -54.96 -3.51
N LYS A 707 2.28 -55.22 -4.82
CA LYS A 707 1.68 -54.39 -5.86
C LYS A 707 0.17 -54.56 -5.99
N LYS A 708 -0.38 -55.61 -5.37
CA LYS A 708 -1.82 -55.93 -5.36
C LYS A 708 -2.66 -55.03 -4.47
N PHE A 709 -2.05 -54.13 -3.71
CA PHE A 709 -2.81 -53.19 -2.90
C PHE A 709 -3.22 -51.99 -3.73
N GLU A 710 -4.37 -51.42 -3.45
CA GLU A 710 -4.83 -50.20 -4.10
C GLU A 710 -5.59 -49.31 -3.12
N ILE A 711 -5.64 -48.01 -3.41
CA ILE A 711 -6.56 -47.10 -2.72
C ILE A 711 -7.88 -47.11 -3.49
N ASP A 712 -8.96 -47.53 -2.83
CA ASP A 712 -10.32 -47.58 -3.40
C ASP A 712 -10.93 -46.17 -3.49
N GLY A 713 -11.31 -45.78 -4.70
CA GLY A 713 -11.90 -44.48 -4.99
C GLY A 713 -13.44 -44.45 -4.86
N SER A 714 -14.04 -43.26 -4.93
CA SER A 714 -15.49 -43.06 -4.75
C SER A 714 -16.35 -43.42 -5.98
N GLY A 715 -15.74 -43.83 -7.10
CA GLY A 715 -16.41 -44.13 -8.37
C GLY A 715 -15.76 -45.27 -9.17
N ASN A 716 -16.42 -45.73 -10.24
CA ASN A 716 -15.87 -46.77 -11.11
C ASN A 716 -14.59 -46.23 -11.80
N PHE A 717 -13.46 -46.93 -11.65
CA PHE A 717 -12.14 -46.58 -12.21
C PHE A 717 -11.39 -45.44 -11.49
N GLU A 718 -11.59 -45.28 -10.18
CA GLU A 718 -10.90 -44.26 -9.38
C GLU A 718 -9.70 -44.79 -8.56
N ASP A 719 -9.28 -46.04 -8.77
CA ASP A 719 -8.30 -46.69 -7.90
C ASP A 719 -6.84 -46.30 -8.21
N ILE A 720 -6.00 -46.25 -7.16
CA ILE A 720 -4.57 -45.96 -7.29
C ILE A 720 -3.73 -47.16 -6.85
N ALA A 721 -2.92 -47.68 -7.77
CA ALA A 721 -1.95 -48.74 -7.52
C ALA A 721 -0.64 -48.23 -6.87
N PRO A 722 0.18 -49.11 -6.27
CA PRO A 722 1.38 -48.70 -5.55
C PRO A 722 2.52 -48.33 -6.49
N VAL A 723 3.22 -47.24 -6.17
CA VAL A 723 4.42 -46.79 -6.88
C VAL A 723 5.69 -47.16 -6.12
N LYS A 724 6.76 -47.46 -6.84
CA LYS A 724 8.06 -47.77 -6.24
C LYS A 724 8.87 -46.49 -6.04
N ALA A 725 9.19 -46.16 -4.79
CA ALA A 725 10.05 -45.04 -4.42
C ALA A 725 11.24 -45.55 -3.59
N GLY A 726 12.43 -45.58 -4.20
CA GLY A 726 13.60 -46.22 -3.60
C GLY A 726 13.39 -47.73 -3.38
N SER A 727 13.53 -48.19 -2.14
CA SER A 727 13.31 -49.59 -1.73
C SER A 727 11.87 -49.90 -1.31
N LYS A 728 10.99 -48.89 -1.24
CA LYS A 728 9.62 -49.02 -0.73
C LYS A 728 8.58 -49.05 -1.85
N LEU A 729 7.47 -49.75 -1.61
CA LEU A 729 6.23 -49.62 -2.38
C LEU A 729 5.26 -48.76 -1.60
N LEU A 730 4.75 -47.70 -2.22
CA LEU A 730 3.92 -46.69 -1.59
C LEU A 730 2.63 -46.52 -2.38
N LEU A 731 1.50 -46.52 -1.68
CA LEU A 731 0.26 -45.94 -2.17
C LEU A 731 0.30 -44.44 -1.88
N ILE A 732 0.02 -43.60 -2.88
CA ILE A 732 0.11 -42.14 -2.74
C ILE A 732 -1.18 -41.51 -3.24
N THR A 733 -1.77 -40.65 -2.42
CA THR A 733 -2.96 -39.87 -2.80
C THR A 733 -2.87 -38.43 -2.32
N GLU A 734 -3.73 -37.57 -2.85
CA GLU A 734 -3.86 -36.16 -2.52
C GLU A 734 -5.29 -35.89 -2.08
N LEU A 735 -5.46 -35.37 -0.86
CA LEU A 735 -6.77 -35.03 -0.30
C LEU A 735 -6.82 -33.55 0.10
N LYS A 736 -8.03 -33.02 0.12
CA LYS A 736 -8.34 -31.65 0.53
C LYS A 736 -8.93 -31.68 1.92
N TYR A 737 -8.38 -30.88 2.82
CA TYR A 737 -8.95 -30.63 4.13
C TYR A 737 -9.66 -29.29 4.13
N TYR A 738 -10.98 -29.32 4.18
CA TYR A 738 -11.82 -28.14 4.27
C TYR A 738 -12.00 -27.75 5.74
N TYR A 739 -11.72 -26.48 6.06
CA TYR A 739 -11.96 -25.92 7.38
C TYR A 739 -12.85 -24.68 7.25
N ASN A 740 -14.00 -24.70 7.92
CA ASN A 740 -14.88 -23.56 7.98
C ASN A 740 -14.58 -22.77 9.27
N ARG A 741 -14.19 -21.50 9.15
CA ARG A 741 -13.87 -20.65 10.33
C ARG A 741 -15.07 -20.45 11.26
N ASP A 742 -16.29 -20.58 10.74
CA ASP A 742 -17.54 -20.29 11.44
C ASP A 742 -18.31 -21.55 11.90
N SER A 743 -17.92 -22.74 11.43
CA SER A 743 -18.53 -24.01 11.83
C SER A 743 -17.48 -25.09 12.07
N ILE A 744 -17.61 -25.82 13.18
CA ILE A 744 -16.70 -26.88 13.63
C ILE A 744 -16.64 -28.10 12.65
N ALA A 745 -17.34 -28.05 11.52
CA ALA A 745 -17.42 -29.13 10.54
C ALA A 745 -16.20 -29.13 9.59
N ALA A 746 -15.02 -29.42 10.14
CA ALA A 746 -13.87 -29.79 9.33
C ALA A 746 -14.14 -31.12 8.61
N ARG A 747 -13.76 -31.20 7.33
CA ARG A 747 -13.93 -32.42 6.53
C ARG A 747 -12.77 -32.66 5.59
N TRP A 748 -12.46 -33.94 5.40
CA TRP A 748 -11.63 -34.39 4.30
C TRP A 748 -12.49 -34.67 3.08
N ASP A 749 -11.98 -34.30 1.92
CA ASP A 749 -12.62 -34.46 0.62
C ASP A 749 -11.56 -34.79 -0.45
N GLY A 750 -12.01 -35.35 -1.56
CA GLY A 750 -11.18 -35.90 -2.62
C GLY A 750 -11.58 -37.34 -2.97
N HIS A 751 -11.16 -37.81 -4.15
CA HIS A 751 -11.58 -39.09 -4.73
C HIS A 751 -11.35 -40.31 -3.82
N HIS A 752 -10.38 -40.21 -2.90
CA HIS A 752 -9.99 -41.30 -2.01
C HIS A 752 -10.35 -41.06 -0.54
N ALA A 753 -11.12 -40.01 -0.24
CA ALA A 753 -11.65 -39.75 1.09
C ALA A 753 -13.08 -40.30 1.19
N GLN A 754 -13.27 -41.38 1.94
CA GLN A 754 -14.57 -42.00 2.17
C GLN A 754 -14.93 -41.94 3.66
N ASN A 755 -15.94 -41.14 4.03
CA ASN A 755 -16.41 -41.00 5.42
C ASN A 755 -15.28 -40.72 6.44
N SER A 756 -14.37 -39.79 6.12
CA SER A 756 -13.17 -39.48 6.92
C SER A 756 -12.15 -40.63 7.04
N THR A 757 -12.17 -41.57 6.09
CA THR A 757 -11.20 -42.68 6.00
C THR A 757 -10.62 -42.80 4.58
N ILE A 758 -9.46 -43.43 4.46
CA ILE A 758 -8.93 -43.97 3.19
C ILE A 758 -9.21 -45.47 3.19
N VAL A 759 -9.85 -45.98 2.14
CA VAL A 759 -10.14 -47.41 1.97
C VAL A 759 -9.03 -48.05 1.15
N ILE A 760 -8.51 -49.17 1.63
CA ILE A 760 -7.45 -49.92 0.97
C ILE A 760 -8.00 -51.28 0.59
N ASP A 761 -7.85 -51.63 -0.69
CA ASP A 761 -8.25 -52.90 -1.27
C ASP A 761 -7.02 -53.73 -1.62
N LYS A 762 -7.21 -55.04 -1.80
CA LYS A 762 -6.16 -55.97 -2.19
C LYS A 762 -6.71 -56.97 -3.21
N ASP A 763 -6.14 -56.96 -4.42
CA ASP A 763 -6.58 -57.80 -5.53
C ASP A 763 -6.60 -59.29 -5.17
N GLY A 764 -7.77 -59.88 -5.34
CA GLY A 764 -8.01 -61.31 -5.20
C GLY A 764 -7.98 -62.03 -6.56
N PHE A 765 -7.92 -63.37 -6.53
CA PHE A 765 -7.90 -64.18 -7.76
C PHE A 765 -9.26 -64.21 -8.52
N LEU A 766 -10.35 -63.68 -7.94
CA LEU A 766 -11.71 -63.74 -8.50
C LEU A 766 -12.61 -62.50 -8.18
N LEU A 767 -12.34 -61.75 -7.10
CA LEU A 767 -13.06 -60.53 -6.67
C LEU A 767 -12.14 -59.69 -5.77
N ASP A 768 -12.21 -58.35 -5.88
CA ASP A 768 -11.49 -57.43 -4.99
C ASP A 768 -12.00 -57.55 -3.56
N ARG A 769 -11.06 -57.51 -2.60
CA ARG A 769 -11.37 -57.63 -1.18
C ARG A 769 -10.94 -56.36 -0.48
N LYS A 770 -11.91 -55.67 0.13
CA LYS A 770 -11.67 -54.61 1.11
C LYS A 770 -10.69 -55.10 2.17
N PHE A 771 -9.48 -54.56 2.15
CA PHE A 771 -8.40 -54.98 3.03
C PHE A 771 -8.51 -54.25 4.35
N CYS A 772 -8.41 -52.93 4.41
CA CYS A 772 -8.59 -52.16 5.65
C CYS A 772 -9.11 -50.75 5.36
N ARG A 773 -9.46 -50.01 6.42
CA ARG A 773 -9.73 -48.57 6.38
C ARG A 773 -8.73 -47.85 7.26
N ILE A 774 -8.33 -46.64 6.90
CA ILE A 774 -7.42 -45.81 7.70
C ILE A 774 -8.13 -44.50 8.03
N ASP A 775 -8.33 -44.19 9.30
CA ASP A 775 -8.92 -42.93 9.72
C ASP A 775 -8.02 -41.75 9.33
N LEU A 776 -8.59 -40.69 8.78
CA LEU A 776 -7.86 -39.49 8.38
C LEU A 776 -7.49 -38.62 9.60
N PRO A 777 -6.39 -37.84 9.53
CA PRO A 777 -5.94 -36.98 10.63
C PRO A 777 -7.01 -35.96 11.05
N GLY A 778 -7.11 -35.70 12.36
CA GLY A 778 -7.97 -34.65 12.90
C GLY A 778 -7.40 -33.24 12.73
N HIS A 779 -8.18 -32.24 13.15
CA HIS A 779 -7.83 -30.82 13.00
C HIS A 779 -6.47 -30.44 13.59
N ASP A 780 -6.14 -30.91 14.80
CA ASP A 780 -4.88 -30.56 15.46
C ASP A 780 -3.65 -31.01 14.66
N ALA A 781 -3.71 -32.20 14.08
CA ALA A 781 -2.64 -32.73 13.24
C ALA A 781 -2.51 -31.93 11.92
N VAL A 782 -3.64 -31.50 11.35
CA VAL A 782 -3.67 -30.64 10.16
C VAL A 782 -3.11 -29.25 10.46
N THR A 783 -3.47 -28.65 11.59
CA THR A 783 -2.95 -27.35 12.04
C THR A 783 -1.45 -27.41 12.24
N LEU A 784 -0.93 -28.47 12.88
CA LEU A 784 0.52 -28.67 13.02
C LEU A 784 1.21 -28.87 11.67
N ALA A 785 0.61 -29.66 10.79
CA ALA A 785 1.15 -29.91 9.45
C ALA A 785 1.20 -28.62 8.61
N ASN A 786 0.25 -27.70 8.78
CA ASN A 786 0.23 -26.40 8.12
C ASN A 786 1.40 -25.47 8.48
N MET A 787 2.10 -25.75 9.58
CA MET A 787 3.31 -25.00 9.96
C MET A 787 4.58 -25.52 9.26
N MET A 788 4.46 -26.48 8.33
CA MET A 788 5.57 -27.06 7.60
C MET A 788 5.60 -26.61 6.12
N PRO A 789 6.77 -26.58 5.47
CA PRO A 789 6.89 -26.11 4.09
C PRO A 789 6.22 -27.01 3.05
N ASN A 790 6.15 -28.32 3.29
CA ASN A 790 5.54 -29.29 2.37
C ASN A 790 5.03 -30.54 3.11
N PRO A 791 4.04 -30.39 4.02
CA PRO A 791 3.61 -31.49 4.87
C PRO A 791 3.04 -32.66 4.05
N LYS A 792 3.52 -33.86 4.39
CA LYS A 792 3.01 -35.15 3.91
C LYS A 792 2.59 -35.99 5.10
N PHE A 793 1.43 -36.62 5.03
CA PHE A 793 1.03 -37.63 6.00
C PHE A 793 1.54 -38.99 5.54
N THR A 794 2.38 -39.62 6.36
CA THR A 794 2.96 -40.94 6.08
C THR A 794 2.40 -41.96 7.05
N TYR A 795 1.88 -43.07 6.53
CA TYR A 795 1.42 -44.19 7.31
C TYR A 795 2.44 -45.32 7.30
N ARG A 796 2.44 -46.10 8.39
CA ARG A 796 3.29 -47.30 8.52
C ARG A 796 2.97 -48.36 7.47
N LEU A 797 3.91 -49.30 7.28
CA LEU A 797 3.72 -50.50 6.47
C LEU A 797 2.47 -51.28 6.91
N LEU A 798 1.57 -51.54 5.97
CA LEU A 798 0.40 -52.40 6.18
C LEU A 798 0.81 -53.87 6.30
N LYS A 799 0.20 -54.57 7.27
CA LYS A 799 0.47 -55.98 7.58
C LYS A 799 -0.79 -56.79 7.36
N ASP A 800 -0.68 -58.08 7.05
CA ASP A 800 -1.86 -58.94 6.84
C ASP A 800 -2.82 -58.96 8.06
N ALA A 801 -2.31 -58.71 9.28
CA ALA A 801 -3.11 -58.58 10.50
C ALA A 801 -3.99 -57.31 10.56
N ASP A 802 -3.80 -56.35 9.66
CA ASP A 802 -4.63 -55.16 9.50
C ASP A 802 -5.92 -55.45 8.71
N ALA A 803 -6.01 -56.61 8.06
CA ALA A 803 -7.16 -57.01 7.26
C ALA A 803 -8.48 -56.98 8.08
N GLY A 804 -9.51 -56.37 7.52
CA GLY A 804 -10.85 -56.19 8.10
C GLY A 804 -10.96 -55.12 9.18
N LYS A 805 -9.89 -54.37 9.48
CA LYS A 805 -9.87 -53.37 10.55
C LYS A 805 -10.00 -51.94 10.03
N THR A 806 -10.47 -51.06 10.90
CA THR A 806 -10.25 -49.61 10.79
C THR A 806 -9.02 -49.27 11.62
N LEU A 807 -7.99 -48.73 10.98
CA LEU A 807 -6.73 -48.35 11.57
C LEU A 807 -6.80 -46.88 12.03
N PRO A 808 -6.24 -46.55 13.20
CA PRO A 808 -6.44 -45.24 13.83
C PRO A 808 -5.65 -44.13 13.14
N ALA A 809 -6.17 -42.91 13.22
CA ALA A 809 -5.52 -41.71 12.70
C ALA A 809 -4.21 -41.34 13.43
N ALA A 810 -4.04 -41.81 14.68
CA ALA A 810 -2.84 -41.54 15.48
C ALA A 810 -1.54 -42.15 14.91
N ASP A 811 -1.66 -43.11 13.99
CA ASP A 811 -0.53 -43.77 13.33
C ASP A 811 0.01 -42.94 12.13
N TRP A 812 -0.64 -41.83 11.75
CA TRP A 812 -0.11 -40.89 10.76
C TRP A 812 1.07 -40.11 11.33
N VAL A 813 2.17 -40.09 10.59
CA VAL A 813 3.35 -39.27 10.89
C VAL A 813 3.42 -38.12 9.88
N ILE A 814 3.66 -36.90 10.37
CA ILE A 814 3.85 -35.74 9.50
C ILE A 814 5.32 -35.67 9.08
N ASP A 815 5.56 -35.77 7.79
CA ASP A 815 6.86 -35.53 7.15
C ASP A 815 6.84 -34.10 6.56
N PRO A 816 7.80 -33.22 6.88
CA PRO A 816 7.87 -31.87 6.32
C PRO A 816 8.11 -31.84 4.81
N GLY A 817 8.43 -32.99 4.20
CA GLY A 817 8.53 -33.16 2.75
C GLY A 817 9.70 -32.41 2.10
N VAL A 818 10.64 -31.93 2.93
CA VAL A 818 11.87 -31.24 2.54
C VAL A 818 13.04 -31.81 3.33
N ASN A 819 14.21 -31.90 2.69
CA ASN A 819 15.44 -32.29 3.36
C ASN A 819 16.21 -31.04 3.79
N ILE A 820 16.56 -30.98 5.07
CA ILE A 820 17.43 -29.92 5.58
C ILE A 820 18.81 -30.15 5.00
N VAL A 821 19.24 -29.27 4.10
CA VAL A 821 20.48 -29.41 3.34
C VAL A 821 21.69 -29.57 4.26
N GLU A 822 21.73 -28.82 5.38
CA GLU A 822 22.78 -28.90 6.41
C GLU A 822 22.97 -30.31 7.01
N ARG A 823 21.92 -31.13 7.04
CA ARG A 823 21.98 -32.52 7.54
C ARG A 823 22.51 -33.51 6.49
N THR A 824 22.61 -33.06 5.24
CA THR A 824 23.06 -33.83 4.08
C THR A 824 24.35 -33.28 3.48
N LEU A 825 24.81 -32.14 3.98
CA LEU A 825 26.11 -31.57 3.67
C LEU A 825 27.13 -32.13 4.67
N LEU A 826 28.13 -32.84 4.13
CA LEU A 826 29.12 -33.65 4.87
C LEU A 826 28.50 -34.92 5.50
#